data_AF-A0A9E3NT07-F1
#
_entry.id   AF-A0A9E3NT07-F1
#
_cell.length_a   1.000
_cell.length_b   1.000
_cell.length_c   1.000
_cell.angle_alpha   90.00
_cell.angle_beta   90.00
_cell.angle_gamma   90.00
#
_symmetry.space_group_name_H-M   'P 1'
#
loop_
_entity.id
_entity.type
_entity.pdbx_description
1 polymer ?
#
loop_
_entity_poly.entity_id
_entity_poly.type
_entity_poly.pdbx_seq_one_letter_code
_entity_poly.pdbx_strand_id
1 'polypeptide(L)'
;MTFLAGCVLVPACSTTNADDVPSCTNGVRDGDEIGTDCGGACTTRCTGAGCTANEECSSGKCESGTCAAPAGKPCGVGVSVECNDGEPCELDKDCVSGFCDAAKCARPPEGSHSDGKKNAGETGVDCGGSVKATQPCPDGEGCVDSSDCVGTCLDGVCGPPGPTDGKKNNGETDVDCGGPNAPKCPNGKACEANDDCVDLYCAASTKICTAPRNDDGVQNGSETDVDCGGTSGKKCAEGLNCLVDGDCNGACNYAKKCVDMPSCKPRFGGDTCGGGDLGNGFAETHETGAGTVAGHESCCRTLLVPGYADPARPGRQVYLDKYEITAGRVRAWIEWLTATYGGQPNMRAYVMANTPPIWNASWNMFLATGFATDSQSLPNNPNPYPPYGPTIAPPWIAPVGVNGQFGSVLFTYIHGHNTFHSTGAYGLTTFWYPADVMMTPNGGLARANGVDSNGNALVAKNELDKKAMSAITHVALQAFCHWDGGQLATDEVLDYVTDSAPTLGNAAGCGRAPTNRCAPFGAVNPAGTFAPNINATSDSGGSAPLNYNYPYYANGAGGNETHEGVNRIAPPGRMIGDKVRVNAADEPWMDVHGNLHEQVLDMTGATFTGNFGLKYRGIGYSSARALQNGSGENRLRFAEYKAAYSGGRCMRFK
;
A
#
# COMPACT_ATOMS: atom_id res chain seq x y z
N MET A 1 -21.82 -43.15 8.94
CA MET A 1 -20.62 -42.52 9.54
C MET A 1 -21.14 -41.29 10.28
N THR A 2 -21.82 -41.37 11.42
CA THR A 2 -21.50 -42.00 12.71
C THR A 2 -20.17 -41.52 13.31
N PHE A 3 -20.25 -40.56 14.23
CA PHE A 3 -19.53 -40.44 15.52
C PHE A 3 -20.19 -39.25 16.26
N LEU A 4 -21.24 -39.51 17.06
CA LEU A 4 -21.24 -39.65 18.53
C LEU A 4 -21.11 -38.31 19.29
N ALA A 5 -22.26 -37.64 19.45
CA ALA A 5 -22.51 -36.67 20.50
C ALA A 5 -22.98 -37.42 21.76
N GLY A 6 -22.18 -37.37 22.82
CA GLY A 6 -22.54 -37.90 24.14
C GLY A 6 -23.23 -36.83 24.97
N CYS A 7 -24.57 -36.77 24.89
CA CYS A 7 -25.40 -36.13 25.88
C CYS A 7 -25.61 -37.16 27.01
N VAL A 8 -24.98 -36.94 28.17
CA VAL A 8 -25.28 -37.73 29.37
C VAL A 8 -26.34 -36.97 30.15
N LEU A 9 -27.48 -37.64 30.29
CA LEU A 9 -28.56 -37.29 31.19
C LEU A 9 -28.03 -36.92 32.58
N VAL A 10 -28.45 -35.75 33.07
CA VAL A 10 -28.42 -35.43 34.49
C VAL A 10 -29.34 -36.44 35.19
N PRO A 11 -28.84 -37.33 36.07
CA PRO A 11 -29.70 -38.03 37.00
C PRO A 11 -30.10 -37.02 38.07
N ALA A 12 -31.36 -37.09 38.50
CA ALA A 12 -31.86 -36.35 39.65
C ALA A 12 -30.83 -36.35 40.79
N CYS A 13 -30.52 -35.16 41.32
CA CYS A 13 -29.71 -35.03 42.51
C CYS A 13 -30.41 -35.79 43.64
N SER A 14 -29.85 -36.94 43.98
CA SER A 14 -30.20 -37.69 45.18
C SER A 14 -29.71 -36.88 46.37
N THR A 15 -30.59 -36.10 47.00
CA THR A 15 -30.34 -35.56 48.33
C THR A 15 -30.37 -36.72 49.32
N THR A 16 -29.22 -37.31 49.57
CA THR A 16 -28.84 -38.07 50.78
C THR A 16 -27.36 -38.41 50.64
N ASN A 17 -26.50 -37.42 50.88
CA ASN A 17 -25.11 -37.72 51.16
C ASN A 17 -25.06 -38.31 52.57
N ALA A 18 -24.58 -39.54 52.69
CA ALA A 18 -24.59 -40.32 53.92
C ALA A 18 -23.42 -39.95 54.86
N ASP A 19 -23.03 -38.67 54.88
CA ASP A 19 -21.93 -38.13 55.70
C ASP A 19 -22.33 -36.89 56.54
N ASP A 20 -23.55 -36.34 56.41
CA ASP A 20 -24.05 -35.29 57.34
C ASP A 20 -24.69 -35.94 58.57
N VAL A 21 -23.85 -36.55 59.41
CA VAL A 21 -24.26 -36.89 60.78
C VAL A 21 -24.03 -35.65 61.64
N PRO A 22 -25.08 -35.08 62.26
CA PRO A 22 -24.92 -33.93 63.16
C PRO A 22 -23.83 -34.19 64.19
N SER A 23 -22.89 -33.27 64.32
CA SER A 23 -21.65 -33.49 65.06
C SER A 23 -21.19 -32.21 65.74
N CYS A 24 -21.01 -32.29 67.06
CA CYS A 24 -20.55 -31.21 67.93
C CYS A 24 -19.07 -30.78 67.74
N THR A 25 -18.47 -31.01 66.58
CA THR A 25 -17.04 -30.75 66.29
C THR A 25 -16.73 -30.55 64.80
N ASN A 26 -17.74 -30.43 63.92
CA ASN A 26 -17.53 -30.39 62.47
C ASN A 26 -17.40 -28.96 61.89
N GLY A 27 -17.50 -27.94 62.73
CA GLY A 27 -17.37 -26.54 62.35
C GLY A 27 -18.61 -25.97 61.68
N VAL A 28 -19.72 -26.70 61.66
CA VAL A 28 -20.98 -26.30 61.02
C VAL A 28 -22.09 -26.36 62.06
N ARG A 29 -22.95 -25.33 62.09
CA ARG A 29 -24.14 -25.38 62.96
C ARG A 29 -25.18 -26.31 62.34
N ASP A 30 -25.27 -27.54 62.83
CA ASP A 30 -26.22 -28.54 62.38
C ASP A 30 -26.97 -29.23 63.54
N GLY A 31 -27.88 -30.16 63.25
CA GLY A 31 -28.66 -30.84 64.28
C GLY A 31 -29.49 -29.91 65.17
N ASP A 32 -29.39 -30.09 66.49
CA ASP A 32 -30.06 -29.27 67.51
C ASP A 32 -29.13 -28.22 68.15
N GLU A 33 -28.00 -27.92 67.49
CA GLU A 33 -27.01 -26.98 67.98
C GLU A 33 -27.53 -25.54 68.07
N ILE A 34 -27.11 -24.88 69.14
CA ILE A 34 -27.48 -23.51 69.47
C ILE A 34 -26.49 -22.51 68.86
N GLY A 35 -25.21 -22.87 68.78
CA GLY A 35 -24.16 -22.22 67.99
C GLY A 35 -23.32 -23.27 67.27
N THR A 36 -22.38 -22.88 66.40
CA THR A 36 -21.51 -23.83 65.69
C THR A 36 -20.81 -24.76 66.67
N ASP A 37 -21.07 -26.07 66.59
CA ASP A 37 -20.51 -27.13 67.45
C ASP A 37 -20.84 -27.01 68.95
N CYS A 38 -21.88 -26.25 69.35
CA CYS A 38 -22.20 -26.01 70.76
C CYS A 38 -23.70 -25.91 71.07
N GLY A 39 -24.04 -26.27 72.31
CA GLY A 39 -25.41 -26.27 72.82
C GLY A 39 -26.28 -27.40 72.23
N GLY A 40 -27.56 -27.45 72.62
CA GLY A 40 -28.43 -28.57 72.25
C GLY A 40 -27.96 -29.89 72.89
N ALA A 41 -27.83 -30.95 72.10
CA ALA A 41 -27.29 -32.23 72.53
C ALA A 41 -25.76 -32.21 72.75
N CYS A 42 -25.06 -31.14 72.36
CA CYS A 42 -23.63 -31.01 72.53
C CYS A 42 -23.24 -30.77 73.99
N THR A 43 -22.23 -31.51 74.46
CA THR A 43 -21.70 -31.36 75.82
C THR A 43 -21.03 -30.00 76.03
N THR A 44 -20.56 -29.39 74.94
CA THR A 44 -19.95 -28.06 74.93
C THR A 44 -21.06 -27.02 74.96
N ARG A 45 -21.07 -26.18 76.00
CA ARG A 45 -22.01 -25.05 76.09
C ARG A 45 -21.52 -23.88 75.25
N CYS A 46 -22.43 -23.08 74.72
CA CYS A 46 -22.07 -21.96 73.87
C CYS A 46 -21.60 -20.75 74.68
N THR A 47 -20.65 -19.99 74.14
CA THR A 47 -20.30 -18.65 74.64
C THR A 47 -20.52 -17.62 73.54
N GLY A 48 -21.29 -16.56 73.81
CA GLY A 48 -21.55 -15.48 72.85
C GLY A 48 -22.44 -15.83 71.65
N ALA A 49 -22.87 -17.09 71.51
CA ALA A 49 -23.87 -17.49 70.53
C ALA A 49 -25.29 -17.10 71.00
N GLY A 50 -26.26 -17.20 70.10
CA GLY A 50 -27.67 -17.06 70.47
C GLY A 50 -28.08 -18.09 71.52
N CYS A 51 -29.06 -17.80 72.36
CA CYS A 51 -29.55 -18.74 73.36
C CYS A 51 -31.03 -18.47 73.66
N THR A 52 -31.70 -19.48 74.21
CA THR A 52 -33.08 -19.41 74.68
C THR A 52 -33.20 -19.70 76.17
N ALA A 53 -32.19 -20.33 76.78
CA ALA A 53 -32.12 -20.60 78.21
C ALA A 53 -30.71 -20.42 78.78
N ASN A 54 -30.63 -20.08 80.07
CA ASN A 54 -29.37 -19.88 80.80
C ASN A 54 -28.46 -21.13 80.79
N GLU A 55 -29.05 -22.32 80.75
CA GLU A 55 -28.34 -23.60 80.80
C GLU A 55 -27.61 -23.92 79.50
N GLU A 56 -27.93 -23.23 78.41
CA GLU A 56 -27.30 -23.41 77.11
C GLU A 56 -25.96 -22.67 77.01
N CYS A 57 -25.70 -21.76 77.95
CA CYS A 57 -24.53 -20.91 77.97
C CYS A 57 -23.46 -21.42 78.93
N SER A 58 -22.19 -21.36 78.52
CA SER A 58 -21.03 -21.68 79.38
C SER A 58 -20.97 -20.79 80.61
N SER A 59 -21.45 -19.55 80.49
CA SER A 59 -21.57 -18.59 81.60
C SER A 59 -22.75 -18.86 82.54
N GLY A 60 -23.67 -19.75 82.16
CA GLY A 60 -24.94 -19.95 82.86
C GLY A 60 -25.91 -18.77 82.71
N LYS A 61 -25.69 -17.85 81.77
CA LYS A 61 -26.52 -16.67 81.55
C LYS A 61 -26.83 -16.43 80.08
N CYS A 62 -28.12 -16.42 79.77
CA CYS A 62 -28.68 -16.02 78.50
C CYS A 62 -29.35 -14.65 78.66
N GLU A 63 -28.73 -13.58 78.14
CA GLU A 63 -29.27 -12.22 78.23
C GLU A 63 -29.61 -11.73 76.83
N SER A 64 -30.83 -11.22 76.64
CA SER A 64 -31.32 -10.72 75.34
C SER A 64 -31.16 -11.73 74.18
N GLY A 65 -31.29 -13.02 74.48
CA GLY A 65 -31.18 -14.09 73.49
C GLY A 65 -29.75 -14.40 73.03
N THR A 66 -28.73 -13.93 73.75
CA THR A 66 -27.31 -14.24 73.49
C THR A 66 -26.61 -14.65 74.79
N CYS A 67 -25.69 -15.62 74.73
CA CYS A 67 -24.94 -16.08 75.89
C CYS A 67 -24.03 -14.98 76.42
N ALA A 68 -24.38 -14.44 77.59
CA ALA A 68 -23.75 -13.27 78.20
C ALA A 68 -22.45 -13.62 78.93
N ALA A 69 -21.62 -12.60 79.19
CA ALA A 69 -20.36 -12.77 79.91
C ALA A 69 -20.58 -13.26 81.36
N PRO A 70 -19.68 -14.08 81.93
CA PRO A 70 -19.60 -14.29 83.37
C PRO A 70 -19.45 -12.96 84.12
N ALA A 71 -20.08 -12.84 85.30
CA ALA A 71 -20.06 -11.60 86.08
C ALA A 71 -18.61 -11.19 86.47
N GLY A 72 -18.19 -9.99 86.04
CA GLY A 72 -16.89 -9.41 86.39
C GLY A 72 -15.82 -9.39 85.28
N LYS A 73 -16.15 -9.81 84.05
CA LYS A 73 -15.24 -9.65 82.89
C LYS A 73 -15.27 -8.21 82.34
N PRO A 74 -14.12 -7.52 82.19
CA PRO A 74 -14.05 -6.16 81.66
C PRO A 74 -14.03 -6.09 80.12
N CYS A 75 -13.75 -7.21 79.44
CA CYS A 75 -13.59 -7.31 77.99
C CYS A 75 -13.90 -8.76 77.51
N GLY A 76 -14.03 -8.96 76.19
CA GLY A 76 -14.28 -10.28 75.56
C GLY A 76 -15.76 -10.68 75.47
N VAL A 77 -16.05 -11.98 75.31
CA VAL A 77 -17.40 -12.47 74.97
C VAL A 77 -18.51 -11.86 75.84
N GLY A 78 -19.49 -11.24 75.19
CA GLY A 78 -20.65 -10.62 75.84
C GLY A 78 -20.41 -9.19 76.33
N VAL A 79 -19.24 -8.61 76.07
CA VAL A 79 -18.87 -7.21 76.35
C VAL A 79 -18.42 -6.56 75.03
N SER A 80 -18.76 -5.29 74.81
CA SER A 80 -18.46 -4.57 73.55
C SER A 80 -16.99 -4.10 73.43
N VAL A 81 -16.10 -4.62 74.27
CA VAL A 81 -14.71 -4.17 74.40
C VAL A 81 -13.81 -5.38 74.23
N GLU A 82 -12.91 -5.32 73.25
CA GLU A 82 -11.87 -6.34 73.03
C GLU A 82 -10.79 -6.25 74.12
N CYS A 83 -10.24 -7.41 74.47
CA CYS A 83 -9.21 -7.61 75.48
C CYS A 83 -7.81 -7.37 74.90
N ASN A 84 -6.95 -6.71 75.67
CA ASN A 84 -5.53 -6.54 75.33
C ASN A 84 -4.73 -7.81 75.65
N ASP A 85 -3.53 -7.91 75.08
CA ASP A 85 -2.60 -9.02 75.36
C ASP A 85 -2.40 -9.25 76.87
N GLY A 86 -2.56 -10.50 77.31
CA GLY A 86 -2.48 -10.96 78.69
C GLY A 86 -3.82 -11.04 79.43
N GLU A 87 -4.89 -10.45 78.89
CA GLU A 87 -6.23 -10.47 79.48
C GLU A 87 -7.00 -11.76 79.10
N PRO A 88 -7.99 -12.20 79.91
CA PRO A 88 -8.68 -13.46 79.70
C PRO A 88 -9.60 -13.43 78.48
N CYS A 89 -9.52 -14.44 77.63
CA CYS A 89 -10.38 -14.63 76.45
C CYS A 89 -11.00 -16.03 76.42
N GLU A 90 -12.07 -16.19 75.66
CA GLU A 90 -12.71 -17.47 75.35
C GLU A 90 -12.76 -17.74 73.84
N LEU A 91 -12.80 -16.69 73.02
CA LEU A 91 -12.77 -16.74 71.57
C LEU A 91 -11.68 -15.80 71.05
N ASP A 92 -11.13 -16.11 69.88
CA ASP A 92 -10.12 -15.26 69.21
C ASP A 92 -10.59 -13.82 69.00
N LYS A 93 -11.87 -13.64 68.65
CA LYS A 93 -12.52 -12.33 68.50
C LYS A 93 -12.61 -11.52 69.80
N ASP A 94 -12.31 -12.12 70.94
CA ASP A 94 -12.26 -11.39 72.21
C ASP A 94 -11.03 -10.52 72.31
N CYS A 95 -10.00 -10.81 71.52
CA CYS A 95 -8.69 -10.20 71.63
C CYS A 95 -8.49 -9.13 70.56
N VAL A 96 -7.89 -8.00 70.93
CA VAL A 96 -7.41 -6.99 69.96
C VAL A 96 -6.40 -7.63 68.99
N SER A 97 -5.65 -8.63 69.46
CA SER A 97 -4.72 -9.42 68.63
C SER A 97 -5.41 -10.43 67.70
N GLY A 98 -6.71 -10.66 67.87
CA GLY A 98 -7.45 -11.71 67.17
C GLY A 98 -7.00 -13.14 67.52
N PHE A 99 -6.24 -13.34 68.60
CA PHE A 99 -5.66 -14.64 68.95
C PHE A 99 -5.77 -14.92 70.45
N CYS A 100 -6.55 -15.94 70.80
CA CYS A 100 -6.78 -16.41 72.15
C CYS A 100 -6.02 -17.71 72.40
N ASP A 101 -4.84 -17.61 73.03
CA ASP A 101 -4.03 -18.77 73.40
C ASP A 101 -4.14 -19.08 74.89
N ALA A 102 -4.43 -20.35 75.21
CA ALA A 102 -4.58 -20.82 76.58
C ALA A 102 -5.46 -19.91 77.47
N ALA A 103 -6.60 -19.44 76.92
CA ALA A 103 -7.56 -18.54 77.56
C ALA A 103 -7.01 -17.14 77.91
N LYS A 104 -5.95 -16.69 77.24
CA LYS A 104 -5.45 -15.31 77.31
C LYS A 104 -5.17 -14.74 75.93
N CYS A 105 -5.47 -13.45 75.75
CA CYS A 105 -5.08 -12.76 74.54
C CYS A 105 -3.56 -12.74 74.44
N ALA A 106 -3.04 -13.11 73.28
CA ALA A 106 -1.62 -13.11 73.03
C ALA A 106 -1.35 -12.61 71.62
N ARG A 107 -0.14 -12.11 71.38
CA ARG A 107 0.34 -11.90 70.02
C ARG A 107 0.44 -13.27 69.32
N PRO A 108 -0.20 -13.46 68.15
CA PRO A 108 -0.12 -14.73 67.44
C PRO A 108 1.33 -15.11 67.10
N PRO A 109 1.74 -16.37 67.30
CA PRO A 109 3.01 -16.88 66.82
C PRO A 109 2.99 -17.00 65.29
N GLU A 110 4.14 -16.83 64.63
CA GLU A 110 4.23 -16.78 63.15
C GLU A 110 3.60 -17.99 62.44
N GLY A 111 3.56 -19.17 63.08
CA GLY A 111 3.00 -20.39 62.52
C GLY A 111 1.47 -20.47 62.52
N SER A 112 0.77 -19.62 63.29
CA SER A 112 -0.70 -19.60 63.32
C SER A 112 -1.31 -19.17 62.00
N HIS A 113 -0.56 -18.48 61.13
CA HIS A 113 -1.00 -18.08 59.79
C HIS A 113 -0.83 -19.16 58.71
N SER A 114 -0.76 -20.43 59.14
CA SER A 114 -0.46 -21.61 58.31
C SER A 114 -0.80 -22.92 59.03
N ASP A 115 -1.71 -22.89 60.00
CA ASP A 115 -2.03 -24.01 60.88
C ASP A 115 -3.30 -24.78 60.50
N GLY A 116 -3.94 -24.39 59.39
CA GLY A 116 -5.13 -25.01 58.83
C GLY A 116 -6.43 -24.54 59.48
N LYS A 117 -6.41 -23.45 60.26
CA LYS A 117 -7.59 -22.93 60.97
C LYS A 117 -7.73 -21.43 60.73
N LYS A 118 -8.97 -20.97 60.55
CA LYS A 118 -9.30 -19.54 60.52
C LYS A 118 -9.21 -18.93 61.93
N ASN A 119 -8.03 -18.49 62.33
CA ASN A 119 -7.75 -17.88 63.64
C ASN A 119 -6.86 -16.63 63.49
N ALA A 120 -6.39 -16.06 64.60
CA ALA A 120 -5.35 -15.03 64.58
C ALA A 120 -5.62 -13.78 63.70
N GLY A 121 -6.90 -13.41 63.50
CA GLY A 121 -7.31 -12.25 62.70
C GLY A 121 -7.43 -12.50 61.19
N GLU A 122 -7.45 -13.75 60.76
CA GLU A 122 -7.64 -14.17 59.37
C GLU A 122 -9.09 -14.05 58.90
N THR A 123 -9.27 -13.75 57.62
CA THR A 123 -10.60 -13.66 57.01
C THR A 123 -10.99 -14.94 56.25
N GLY A 124 -10.01 -15.72 55.77
CA GLY A 124 -10.14 -17.11 55.32
C GLY A 124 -9.27 -18.07 56.14
N VAL A 125 -9.14 -19.34 55.74
CA VAL A 125 -8.23 -20.29 56.42
C VAL A 125 -6.79 -20.02 55.98
N ASP A 126 -5.91 -19.65 56.92
CA ASP A 126 -4.50 -19.34 56.66
C ASP A 126 -4.26 -18.16 55.68
N CYS A 127 -5.22 -17.23 55.57
CA CYS A 127 -5.19 -16.14 54.59
C CYS A 127 -6.03 -14.90 54.97
N GLY A 128 -5.68 -13.75 54.39
CA GLY A 128 -6.43 -12.49 54.53
C GLY A 128 -6.41 -11.86 55.93
N GLY A 129 -6.98 -10.67 56.07
CA GLY A 129 -7.11 -9.97 57.35
C GLY A 129 -5.99 -8.98 57.66
N SER A 130 -6.24 -8.14 58.66
CA SER A 130 -5.36 -7.03 59.07
C SER A 130 -4.18 -7.47 59.94
N VAL A 131 -4.28 -8.64 60.58
CA VAL A 131 -3.24 -9.24 61.42
C VAL A 131 -2.42 -10.22 60.58
N LYS A 132 -1.64 -9.65 59.67
CA LYS A 132 -0.52 -10.25 58.91
C LYS A 132 -0.60 -11.76 58.56
N ALA A 133 -1.73 -12.21 58.01
CA ALA A 133 -1.73 -13.43 57.22
C ALA A 133 -0.70 -13.32 56.08
N THR A 134 -0.02 -14.42 55.77
CA THR A 134 1.14 -14.41 54.88
C THR A 134 0.78 -14.23 53.41
N GLN A 135 -0.50 -14.30 53.04
CA GLN A 135 -1.00 -14.20 51.67
C GLN A 135 -2.49 -13.81 51.58
N PRO A 136 -2.93 -13.20 50.47
CA PRO A 136 -4.35 -13.02 50.18
C PRO A 136 -5.04 -14.36 49.94
N CYS A 137 -6.33 -14.41 50.26
CA CYS A 137 -7.20 -15.55 50.12
C CYS A 137 -7.55 -15.89 48.66
N PRO A 138 -7.48 -17.18 48.27
CA PRO A 138 -7.93 -17.65 46.96
C PRO A 138 -9.45 -17.55 46.79
N ASP A 139 -9.93 -17.83 45.58
CA ASP A 139 -11.37 -17.89 45.26
C ASP A 139 -12.12 -18.86 46.19
N GLY A 140 -13.26 -18.41 46.74
CA GLY A 140 -14.12 -19.18 47.65
C GLY A 140 -13.85 -19.00 49.15
N GLU A 141 -12.74 -18.38 49.54
CA GLU A 141 -12.42 -18.12 50.96
C GLU A 141 -13.11 -16.86 51.50
N GLY A 142 -13.22 -16.74 52.82
CA GLY A 142 -13.86 -15.59 53.47
C GLY A 142 -13.05 -14.30 53.36
N CYS A 143 -13.74 -13.15 53.30
CA CYS A 143 -13.12 -11.83 53.25
C CYS A 143 -13.99 -10.76 53.93
N VAL A 144 -13.35 -9.66 54.35
CA VAL A 144 -14.01 -8.44 54.85
C VAL A 144 -13.89 -7.32 53.83
N ASP A 145 -12.73 -7.20 53.17
CA ASP A 145 -12.56 -6.28 52.04
C ASP A 145 -11.68 -6.91 50.94
N SER A 146 -11.61 -6.26 49.78
CA SER A 146 -10.88 -6.80 48.64
C SER A 146 -9.40 -7.00 48.92
N SER A 147 -8.75 -6.31 49.85
CA SER A 147 -7.33 -6.54 50.16
C SER A 147 -7.06 -7.93 50.74
N ASP A 148 -8.09 -8.57 51.30
CA ASP A 148 -8.02 -9.94 51.80
C ASP A 148 -7.91 -10.98 50.70
N CYS A 149 -8.30 -10.66 49.46
CA CYS A 149 -8.45 -11.63 48.38
C CYS A 149 -7.35 -11.55 47.32
N VAL A 150 -7.16 -12.62 46.54
CA VAL A 150 -6.43 -12.54 45.26
C VAL A 150 -7.25 -11.76 44.23
N GLY A 151 -8.57 -12.03 44.13
CA GLY A 151 -9.54 -11.28 43.31
C GLY A 151 -10.32 -10.22 44.10
N THR A 152 -11.62 -10.05 43.83
CA THR A 152 -12.47 -9.09 44.58
C THR A 152 -13.22 -9.79 45.72
N CYS A 153 -13.41 -9.11 46.85
CA CYS A 153 -14.33 -9.57 47.89
C CYS A 153 -15.77 -9.22 47.51
N LEU A 154 -16.63 -10.22 47.30
CA LEU A 154 -18.04 -10.07 46.95
C LEU A 154 -18.89 -10.82 47.97
N ASP A 155 -19.80 -10.10 48.63
CA ASP A 155 -20.70 -10.65 49.65
C ASP A 155 -19.97 -11.45 50.76
N GLY A 156 -18.76 -11.01 51.13
CA GLY A 156 -17.94 -11.63 52.20
C GLY A 156 -17.15 -12.87 51.76
N VAL A 157 -17.12 -13.17 50.45
CA VAL A 157 -16.37 -14.28 49.86
C VAL A 157 -15.46 -13.76 48.74
N CYS A 158 -14.24 -14.25 48.67
CA CYS A 158 -13.31 -13.93 47.58
C CYS A 158 -13.80 -14.54 46.28
N GLY A 159 -13.95 -13.72 45.24
CA GLY A 159 -14.18 -14.17 43.88
C GLY A 159 -12.87 -14.44 43.12
N PRO A 160 -12.95 -15.01 41.91
CA PRO A 160 -11.80 -15.21 41.05
C PRO A 160 -11.20 -13.85 40.63
N PRO A 161 -9.89 -13.78 40.34
CA PRO A 161 -9.25 -12.56 39.88
C PRO A 161 -9.84 -12.10 38.54
N GLY A 162 -10.32 -10.86 38.52
CA GLY A 162 -10.99 -10.26 37.37
C GLY A 162 -10.06 -9.32 36.60
N PRO A 163 -10.32 -9.08 35.30
CA PRO A 163 -9.46 -8.24 34.46
C PRO A 163 -9.58 -6.72 34.70
N THR A 164 -10.44 -6.33 35.65
CA THR A 164 -10.74 -4.92 35.98
C THR A 164 -11.11 -4.79 37.46
N ASP A 165 -10.43 -5.54 38.33
CA ASP A 165 -10.74 -5.67 39.75
C ASP A 165 -9.94 -4.73 40.67
N GLY A 166 -9.17 -3.81 40.09
CA GLY A 166 -8.34 -2.84 40.79
C GLY A 166 -6.97 -3.39 41.19
N LYS A 167 -6.58 -4.58 40.73
CA LYS A 167 -5.32 -5.24 41.08
C LYS A 167 -4.51 -5.58 39.85
N LYS A 168 -3.25 -5.97 40.06
CA LYS A 168 -2.38 -6.55 39.05
C LYS A 168 -2.30 -8.05 39.31
N ASN A 169 -3.23 -8.81 38.75
CA ASN A 169 -3.35 -10.25 38.95
C ASN A 169 -3.64 -10.97 37.61
N ASN A 170 -3.99 -12.26 37.63
CA ASN A 170 -4.44 -13.02 36.45
C ASN A 170 -3.56 -12.95 35.17
N GLY A 171 -2.27 -12.67 35.29
CA GLY A 171 -1.34 -12.52 34.16
C GLY A 171 -1.24 -11.11 33.57
N GLU A 172 -1.75 -10.10 34.25
CA GLU A 172 -1.67 -8.69 33.86
C GLU A 172 -0.26 -8.11 33.92
N THR A 173 0.02 -7.15 33.03
CA THR A 173 1.30 -6.44 33.02
C THR A 173 1.25 -5.12 33.79
N ASP A 174 0.07 -4.51 33.95
CA ASP A 174 -0.22 -3.42 34.88
C ASP A 174 -1.60 -3.63 35.53
N VAL A 175 -1.95 -2.85 36.55
CA VAL A 175 -3.25 -2.94 37.22
C VAL A 175 -4.39 -2.81 36.20
N ASP A 176 -5.24 -3.83 36.11
CA ASP A 176 -6.40 -3.94 35.23
C ASP A 176 -6.10 -3.90 33.72
N CYS A 177 -4.85 -4.19 33.30
CA CYS A 177 -4.52 -4.21 31.88
C CYS A 177 -3.28 -5.03 31.49
N GLY A 178 -3.23 -5.37 30.19
CA GLY A 178 -2.13 -6.06 29.54
C GLY A 178 -2.06 -7.55 29.87
N GLY A 179 -1.22 -8.30 29.17
CA GLY A 179 -1.21 -9.75 29.26
C GLY A 179 -2.44 -10.41 28.60
N PRO A 180 -2.58 -11.73 28.73
CA PRO A 180 -3.53 -12.51 27.93
C PRO A 180 -4.99 -12.37 28.37
N ASN A 181 -5.26 -11.97 29.61
CA ASN A 181 -6.59 -12.05 30.23
C ASN A 181 -7.23 -10.70 30.52
N ALA A 182 -6.57 -9.58 30.23
CA ALA A 182 -7.04 -8.23 30.55
C ALA A 182 -7.10 -7.34 29.29
N PRO A 183 -7.86 -6.23 29.31
CA PRO A 183 -7.85 -5.27 28.21
C PRO A 183 -6.45 -4.68 28.01
N LYS A 184 -6.16 -4.20 26.79
CA LYS A 184 -4.86 -3.60 26.49
C LYS A 184 -4.60 -2.33 27.30
N CYS A 185 -3.37 -2.16 27.74
CA CYS A 185 -2.90 -1.04 28.53
C CYS A 185 -2.81 0.25 27.70
N PRO A 186 -3.35 1.39 28.21
CA PRO A 186 -3.13 2.70 27.63
C PRO A 186 -1.69 3.19 27.84
N ASN A 187 -1.30 4.24 27.13
CA ASN A 187 0.03 4.82 27.23
C ASN A 187 0.38 5.25 28.67
N GLY A 188 1.62 4.99 29.07
CA GLY A 188 2.14 5.24 30.42
C GLY A 188 2.03 4.05 31.39
N LYS A 189 1.36 2.97 30.99
CA LYS A 189 1.20 1.75 31.79
C LYS A 189 2.26 0.70 31.47
N ALA A 190 2.53 -0.18 32.43
CA ALA A 190 3.51 -1.25 32.32
C ALA A 190 3.09 -2.35 31.33
N CYS A 191 4.06 -2.88 30.60
CA CYS A 191 3.88 -3.91 29.58
C CYS A 191 5.08 -4.84 29.52
N GLU A 192 4.89 -6.05 29.02
CA GLU A 192 5.98 -7.02 28.74
C GLU A 192 6.16 -7.29 27.25
N ALA A 193 5.06 -7.20 26.49
CA ALA A 193 4.99 -7.38 25.06
C ALA A 193 4.19 -6.26 24.39
N ASN A 194 4.43 -6.07 23.09
CA ASN A 194 3.71 -5.09 22.28
C ASN A 194 2.20 -5.26 22.33
N ASP A 195 1.72 -6.50 22.36
CA ASP A 195 0.29 -6.81 22.34
C ASP A 195 -0.43 -6.40 23.63
N ASP A 196 0.31 -6.14 24.71
CA ASP A 196 -0.23 -5.60 25.96
C ASP A 196 -0.70 -4.17 25.81
N CYS A 197 -0.20 -3.42 24.81
CA CYS A 197 -0.48 -2.00 24.65
C CYS A 197 -1.57 -1.74 23.60
N VAL A 198 -2.44 -0.75 23.85
CA VAL A 198 -3.47 -0.33 22.89
C VAL A 198 -2.85 0.02 21.53
N ASP A 199 -1.73 0.73 21.56
CA ASP A 199 -0.98 1.17 20.38
C ASP A 199 0.03 0.12 19.86
N LEU A 200 -0.03 -1.12 20.36
CA LEU A 200 0.84 -2.23 19.94
C LEU A 200 2.34 -1.98 20.12
N TYR A 201 2.75 -1.05 20.98
CA TYR A 201 4.17 -0.78 21.23
C TYR A 201 4.50 -0.68 22.71
N CYS A 202 5.30 -1.64 23.17
CA CYS A 202 5.87 -1.70 24.51
C CYS A 202 7.35 -1.30 24.44
N ALA A 203 7.71 -0.14 24.98
CA ALA A 203 9.08 0.34 24.89
C ALA A 203 10.05 -0.58 25.63
N ALA A 204 10.93 -1.27 24.88
CA ALA A 204 11.79 -2.32 25.41
C ALA A 204 12.69 -1.88 26.58
N SER A 205 13.07 -0.61 26.64
CA SER A 205 13.94 -0.05 27.68
C SER A 205 13.21 0.29 28.99
N THR A 206 11.95 0.75 28.90
CA THR A 206 11.18 1.20 30.07
C THR A 206 10.11 0.21 30.48
N LYS A 207 9.75 -0.74 29.61
CA LYS A 207 8.62 -1.67 29.79
C LYS A 207 7.31 -0.92 30.03
N ILE A 208 7.12 0.16 29.28
CA ILE A 208 5.95 1.05 29.35
C ILE A 208 5.35 1.21 27.96
N CYS A 209 4.01 1.16 27.86
CA CYS A 209 3.27 1.49 26.65
C CYS A 209 3.47 2.95 26.29
N THR A 210 3.87 3.25 25.05
CA THR A 210 4.06 4.63 24.59
C THR A 210 3.25 4.90 23.34
N ALA A 211 3.02 6.19 23.06
CA ALA A 211 2.35 6.62 21.84
C ALA A 211 3.04 6.06 20.58
N PRO A 212 2.28 5.85 19.48
CA PRO A 212 2.80 5.36 18.21
C PRO A 212 4.01 6.15 17.74
N ARG A 213 5.03 5.46 17.25
CA ARG A 213 6.21 6.08 16.63
C ARG A 213 6.37 5.57 15.20
N ASN A 214 7.10 6.33 14.39
CA ASN A 214 7.36 6.00 12.99
C ASN A 214 8.74 5.37 12.76
N ASP A 215 9.26 4.75 13.82
CA ASP A 215 10.59 4.15 13.92
C ASP A 215 10.65 3.04 14.99
N ASP A 216 9.50 2.44 15.31
CA ASP A 216 9.37 1.43 16.36
C ASP A 216 9.26 -0.02 15.86
N GLY A 217 9.18 -0.21 14.54
CA GLY A 217 9.13 -1.52 13.89
C GLY A 217 7.75 -2.16 13.89
N VAL A 218 6.70 -1.43 14.27
CA VAL A 218 5.33 -1.92 14.33
C VAL A 218 4.41 -1.03 13.51
N GLN A 219 3.54 -1.62 12.68
CA GLN A 219 2.50 -0.85 12.02
C GLN A 219 1.40 -0.47 13.03
N ASN A 220 1.42 0.77 13.53
CA ASN A 220 0.46 1.26 14.51
C ASN A 220 0.00 2.71 14.22
N GLY A 221 -0.90 3.24 15.05
CA GLY A 221 -1.42 4.58 14.90
C GLY A 221 -2.05 4.85 13.52
N SER A 222 -1.46 5.79 12.77
CA SER A 222 -1.95 6.19 11.45
C SER A 222 -1.22 5.51 10.27
N GLU A 223 -0.27 4.64 10.55
CA GLU A 223 0.64 4.09 9.55
C GLU A 223 -0.06 3.19 8.54
N THR A 224 0.34 3.30 7.28
CA THR A 224 -0.20 2.46 6.20
C THR A 224 0.67 1.25 5.92
N ASP A 225 1.94 1.28 6.32
CA ASP A 225 2.85 0.14 6.45
C ASP A 225 3.77 0.40 7.64
N VAL A 226 4.54 -0.61 8.08
CA VAL A 226 5.43 -0.52 9.25
C VAL A 226 6.32 0.72 9.17
N ASP A 227 6.22 1.59 10.18
CA ASP A 227 7.02 2.80 10.34
C ASP A 227 6.87 3.84 9.22
N CYS A 228 5.76 3.84 8.45
CA CYS A 228 5.54 4.78 7.37
C CYS A 228 4.07 4.99 6.95
N GLY A 229 3.85 6.08 6.20
CA GLY A 229 2.57 6.44 5.63
C GLY A 229 1.59 7.07 6.63
N GLY A 230 0.42 7.45 6.14
CA GLY A 230 -0.59 8.19 6.89
C GLY A 230 -0.04 9.48 7.48
N THR A 231 -0.30 9.73 8.77
CA THR A 231 0.16 10.94 9.46
C THR A 231 1.51 10.79 10.16
N SER A 232 2.21 9.67 9.95
CA SER A 232 3.55 9.41 10.53
C SER A 232 4.61 10.43 10.10
N GLY A 233 4.39 11.16 9.01
CA GLY A 233 5.35 12.10 8.41
C GLY A 233 6.49 11.44 7.64
N LYS A 234 6.63 10.10 7.70
CA LYS A 234 7.61 9.33 6.94
C LYS A 234 6.92 8.63 5.77
N LYS A 235 7.42 8.84 4.56
CA LYS A 235 6.86 8.22 3.35
C LYS A 235 7.35 6.79 3.18
N CYS A 236 6.44 5.92 2.78
CA CYS A 236 6.71 4.53 2.46
C CYS A 236 7.52 4.39 1.16
N ALA A 237 8.46 3.45 1.17
CA ALA A 237 9.25 3.05 0.01
C ALA A 237 8.41 2.23 -0.99
N GLU A 238 8.93 2.04 -2.21
CA GLU A 238 8.28 1.21 -3.23
C GLU A 238 7.97 -0.21 -2.71
N GLY A 239 6.80 -0.74 -3.10
CA GLY A 239 6.33 -2.08 -2.72
C GLY A 239 5.66 -2.18 -1.34
N LEU A 240 5.79 -1.17 -0.50
CA LEU A 240 5.09 -1.05 0.79
C LEU A 240 3.63 -0.62 0.61
N ASN A 241 2.80 -0.89 1.60
CA ASN A 241 1.37 -0.60 1.64
C ASN A 241 1.09 0.90 1.75
N CYS A 242 0.00 1.34 1.12
CA CYS A 242 -0.46 2.72 1.14
C CYS A 242 -1.98 2.81 1.01
N LEU A 243 -2.55 3.92 1.44
CA LEU A 243 -3.97 4.25 1.24
C LEU A 243 -4.16 5.38 0.24
N VAL A 244 -3.27 6.38 0.28
CA VAL A 244 -3.29 7.60 -0.54
C VAL A 244 -1.88 7.92 -1.07
N ASP A 245 -1.81 8.76 -2.12
CA ASP A 245 -0.53 9.11 -2.75
C ASP A 245 0.44 9.81 -1.77
N GLY A 246 -0.10 10.52 -0.77
CA GLY A 246 0.67 11.18 0.29
C GLY A 246 1.51 10.24 1.15
N ASP A 247 1.14 8.95 1.21
CA ASP A 247 1.86 7.94 1.98
C ASP A 247 3.20 7.56 1.33
N CYS A 248 3.37 7.81 0.04
CA CYS A 248 4.48 7.30 -0.76
C CYS A 248 5.45 8.41 -1.20
N ASN A 249 6.67 8.01 -1.53
CA ASN A 249 7.62 8.89 -2.24
C ASN A 249 7.11 9.26 -3.64
N GLY A 250 6.60 8.29 -4.39
CA GLY A 250 5.97 8.49 -5.69
C GLY A 250 4.45 8.62 -5.58
N ALA A 251 3.73 7.49 -5.63
CA ALA A 251 2.27 7.46 -5.53
C ALA A 251 1.76 6.11 -5.01
N CYS A 252 0.46 6.05 -4.67
CA CYS A 252 -0.20 4.83 -4.24
C CYS A 252 -0.97 4.18 -5.40
N ASN A 253 -0.58 2.97 -5.78
CA ASN A 253 -1.12 2.30 -6.96
C ASN A 253 -2.49 1.62 -6.72
N TYR A 254 -3.07 1.07 -7.79
CA TYR A 254 -4.34 0.35 -7.74
C TYR A 254 -4.37 -0.84 -6.76
N ALA A 255 -3.21 -1.43 -6.45
CA ALA A 255 -3.04 -2.57 -5.55
C ALA A 255 -2.71 -2.14 -4.11
N LYS A 256 -2.88 -0.85 -3.78
CA LYS A 256 -2.54 -0.27 -2.48
C LYS A 256 -1.07 -0.45 -2.11
N LYS A 257 -0.20 -0.39 -3.12
CA LYS A 257 1.25 -0.41 -2.99
C LYS A 257 1.89 0.88 -3.47
N CYS A 258 2.91 1.36 -2.76
CA CYS A 258 3.72 2.48 -3.18
C CYS A 258 4.49 2.12 -4.44
N VAL A 259 4.47 3.03 -5.40
CA VAL A 259 5.26 2.98 -6.63
C VAL A 259 6.21 4.16 -6.68
N ASP A 260 7.33 3.95 -7.37
CA ASP A 260 8.43 4.93 -7.45
C ASP A 260 8.02 6.25 -8.10
N MET A 261 7.07 6.24 -9.06
CA MET A 261 6.65 7.45 -9.78
C MET A 261 5.13 7.55 -9.91
N PRO A 262 4.57 8.78 -9.99
CA PRO A 262 3.14 9.00 -10.14
C PRO A 262 2.51 8.32 -11.36
N SER A 263 3.24 8.22 -12.49
CA SER A 263 2.71 7.61 -13.70
C SER A 263 2.48 6.10 -13.61
N CYS A 264 3.08 5.41 -12.64
CA CYS A 264 3.02 3.94 -12.50
C CYS A 264 1.81 3.46 -11.69
N LYS A 265 0.99 4.39 -11.20
CA LYS A 265 -0.23 4.10 -10.43
C LYS A 265 -1.23 3.19 -11.15
N PRO A 266 -1.47 3.32 -12.47
CA PRO A 266 -2.38 2.43 -13.19
C PRO A 266 -1.85 1.00 -13.28
N ARG A 267 -2.76 0.03 -13.38
CA ARG A 267 -2.39 -1.35 -13.73
C ARG A 267 -1.90 -1.43 -15.18
N PHE A 268 -2.82 -1.14 -16.10
CA PHE A 268 -2.55 -1.21 -17.53
C PHE A 268 -1.66 -0.07 -17.97
N GLY A 269 -0.49 -0.40 -18.53
CA GLY A 269 0.57 0.55 -18.84
C GLY A 269 1.40 1.03 -17.65
N GLY A 270 1.07 0.70 -16.39
CA GLY A 270 1.88 1.06 -15.23
C GLY A 270 2.72 -0.10 -14.70
N ASP A 271 2.15 -1.31 -14.55
CA ASP A 271 2.86 -2.51 -14.07
C ASP A 271 2.74 -3.72 -15.02
N THR A 272 2.48 -3.44 -16.30
CA THR A 272 2.19 -4.46 -17.33
C THR A 272 3.14 -4.41 -18.52
N CYS A 273 4.33 -3.85 -18.34
CA CYS A 273 5.40 -3.91 -19.33
C CYS A 273 6.17 -5.22 -19.21
N GLY A 274 6.94 -5.58 -20.23
CA GLY A 274 7.67 -6.86 -20.25
C GLY A 274 6.91 -8.00 -20.94
N GLY A 275 7.33 -9.23 -20.64
CA GLY A 275 6.76 -10.44 -21.26
C GLY A 275 5.47 -10.89 -20.58
N GLY A 276 4.57 -11.51 -21.34
CA GLY A 276 3.30 -12.06 -20.85
C GLY A 276 2.06 -11.36 -21.40
N ASP A 277 0.96 -12.09 -21.52
CA ASP A 277 -0.39 -11.56 -21.73
C ASP A 277 -1.18 -11.65 -20.42
N LEU A 278 -1.87 -10.58 -20.05
CA LEU A 278 -2.85 -10.61 -18.98
C LEU A 278 -4.12 -11.35 -19.44
N GLY A 279 -4.07 -12.69 -19.39
CA GLY A 279 -5.27 -13.49 -19.18
C GLY A 279 -6.08 -13.91 -20.41
N ASN A 280 -5.44 -14.26 -21.52
CA ASN A 280 -6.16 -14.87 -22.63
C ASN A 280 -5.29 -15.85 -23.39
N GLY A 281 -4.99 -17.00 -22.75
CA GLY A 281 -4.99 -18.36 -23.31
C GLY A 281 -4.22 -18.69 -24.60
N PHE A 282 -3.59 -17.72 -25.25
CA PHE A 282 -2.71 -17.92 -26.37
C PHE A 282 -1.32 -18.10 -25.80
N ALA A 283 -0.92 -19.37 -25.72
CA ALA A 283 0.47 -19.71 -25.59
C ALA A 283 1.21 -19.10 -26.79
N GLU A 284 1.89 -17.97 -26.60
CA GLU A 284 3.12 -17.78 -27.35
C GLU A 284 4.07 -18.87 -26.88
N THR A 285 4.39 -19.77 -27.81
CA THR A 285 5.38 -20.81 -27.65
C THR A 285 6.75 -20.15 -27.49
N HIS A 286 7.09 -19.70 -26.29
CA HIS A 286 8.41 -19.91 -25.71
C HIS A 286 8.36 -19.58 -24.20
N GLU A 287 8.47 -20.67 -23.43
CA GLU A 287 8.77 -20.77 -22.00
C GLU A 287 7.56 -20.85 -21.05
N THR A 288 7.40 -22.08 -20.54
CA THR A 288 6.33 -22.62 -19.73
C THR A 288 6.42 -22.18 -18.27
N GLY A 289 5.30 -21.75 -17.68
CA GLY A 289 5.13 -21.66 -16.23
C GLY A 289 3.78 -21.09 -15.82
N ALA A 290 2.81 -21.96 -15.56
CA ALA A 290 1.47 -21.58 -15.10
C ALA A 290 1.50 -21.06 -13.65
N GLY A 291 0.75 -19.99 -13.38
CA GLY A 291 0.37 -19.57 -12.03
C GLY A 291 1.15 -18.39 -11.46
N THR A 292 1.00 -17.21 -12.08
CA THR A 292 1.17 -15.84 -11.53
C THR A 292 1.06 -14.90 -12.73
N VAL A 293 0.97 -13.59 -12.50
CA VAL A 293 1.29 -12.55 -13.48
C VAL A 293 2.79 -12.62 -13.81
N ALA A 294 3.26 -13.78 -14.30
CA ALA A 294 4.67 -14.08 -14.46
C ALA A 294 5.21 -13.32 -15.68
N GLY A 295 6.14 -12.39 -15.44
CA GLY A 295 6.92 -11.71 -16.49
C GLY A 295 6.64 -10.22 -16.69
N HIS A 296 5.63 -9.67 -16.01
CA HIS A 296 5.38 -8.23 -16.06
C HIS A 296 6.19 -7.46 -15.01
N GLU A 297 6.75 -6.35 -15.45
CA GLU A 297 7.51 -5.41 -14.62
C GLU A 297 6.80 -4.05 -14.61
N SER A 298 7.14 -3.23 -13.61
CA SER A 298 6.80 -1.81 -13.62
C SER A 298 7.27 -1.18 -14.94
N CYS A 299 6.35 -0.55 -15.65
CA CYS A 299 6.65 0.26 -16.83
C CYS A 299 7.48 1.51 -16.50
N CYS A 300 7.68 1.80 -15.21
CA CYS A 300 8.57 2.83 -14.72
C CYS A 300 9.91 2.30 -14.24
N ARG A 301 10.19 0.99 -14.43
CA ARG A 301 11.49 0.43 -14.09
C ARG A 301 12.59 1.22 -14.81
N THR A 302 13.57 1.69 -14.05
CA THR A 302 14.73 2.42 -14.57
C THR A 302 16.00 1.62 -14.34
N LEU A 303 16.92 1.68 -15.30
CA LEU A 303 18.22 1.02 -15.22
C LEU A 303 19.31 2.08 -15.12
N LEU A 304 20.31 1.85 -14.27
CA LEU A 304 21.54 2.65 -14.25
C LEU A 304 22.19 2.58 -15.64
N VAL A 305 22.69 3.71 -16.14
CA VAL A 305 23.50 3.77 -17.37
C VAL A 305 24.99 3.72 -16.97
N PRO A 306 25.62 2.52 -16.96
CA PRO A 306 26.97 2.37 -16.42
C PRO A 306 27.99 3.14 -17.26
N GLY A 307 28.83 3.92 -16.58
CA GLY A 307 29.91 4.68 -17.21
C GLY A 307 29.47 5.99 -17.89
N TYR A 308 28.17 6.28 -17.95
CA TYR A 308 27.66 7.55 -18.47
C TYR A 308 27.55 8.60 -17.37
N ALA A 309 28.07 9.79 -17.62
CA ALA A 309 27.90 10.97 -16.79
C ALA A 309 27.25 12.08 -17.61
N ASP A 310 26.10 12.58 -17.16
CA ASP A 310 25.42 13.70 -17.80
C ASP A 310 26.25 14.99 -17.62
N PRO A 311 26.71 15.64 -18.71
CA PRO A 311 27.49 16.88 -18.61
C PRO A 311 26.73 18.01 -17.90
N ALA A 312 25.40 18.01 -17.98
CA ALA A 312 24.56 19.00 -17.30
C ALA A 312 24.43 18.74 -15.78
N ARG A 313 24.80 17.54 -15.30
CA ARG A 313 24.65 17.12 -13.89
C ARG A 313 25.85 16.28 -13.42
N PRO A 314 27.03 16.89 -13.30
CA PRO A 314 28.24 16.18 -12.90
C PRO A 314 28.08 15.54 -11.51
N GLY A 315 28.58 14.31 -11.35
CA GLY A 315 28.59 13.59 -10.07
C GLY A 315 27.29 12.87 -9.71
N ARG A 316 26.23 12.97 -10.51
CA ARG A 316 25.00 12.19 -10.35
C ARG A 316 25.02 10.91 -11.18
N GLN A 317 24.44 9.84 -10.65
CA GLN A 317 24.22 8.63 -11.42
C GLN A 317 23.01 8.82 -12.35
N VAL A 318 23.17 8.43 -13.62
CA VAL A 318 22.10 8.55 -14.62
C VAL A 318 21.35 7.23 -14.74
N TYR A 319 20.04 7.30 -14.66
CA TYR A 319 19.12 6.18 -14.84
C TYR A 319 18.24 6.45 -16.07
N LEU A 320 17.94 5.42 -16.85
CA LEU A 320 17.07 5.50 -18.04
C LEU A 320 15.94 4.47 -17.93
N ASP A 321 14.71 4.88 -18.27
CA ASP A 321 13.55 3.98 -18.32
C ASP A 321 13.83 2.75 -19.19
N LYS A 322 13.65 1.55 -18.62
CA LYS A 322 13.80 0.25 -19.31
C LYS A 322 12.80 0.10 -20.46
N TYR A 323 11.61 0.66 -20.29
CA TYR A 323 10.48 0.59 -21.22
C TYR A 323 10.11 1.97 -21.78
N GLU A 324 9.48 1.99 -22.95
CA GLU A 324 8.88 3.22 -23.46
C GLU A 324 7.72 3.69 -22.59
N ILE A 325 7.48 5.00 -22.59
CA ILE A 325 6.31 5.61 -21.94
C ILE A 325 5.05 5.06 -22.59
N THR A 326 4.18 4.46 -21.78
CA THR A 326 2.92 3.85 -22.23
C THR A 326 1.77 4.86 -22.26
N ALA A 327 0.70 4.53 -22.98
CA ALA A 327 -0.52 5.31 -22.95
C ALA A 327 -1.17 5.35 -21.55
N GLY A 328 -1.03 4.29 -20.75
CA GLY A 328 -1.48 4.24 -19.36
C GLY A 328 -0.71 5.19 -18.45
N ARG A 329 0.61 5.29 -18.58
CA ARG A 329 1.44 6.27 -17.86
C ARG A 329 1.02 7.71 -18.19
N VAL A 330 0.84 8.01 -19.48
CA VAL A 330 0.34 9.33 -19.91
C VAL A 330 -1.08 9.58 -19.40
N ARG A 331 -1.93 8.56 -19.33
CA ARG A 331 -3.27 8.71 -18.77
C ARG A 331 -3.27 9.15 -17.32
N ALA A 332 -2.42 8.56 -16.47
CA ALA A 332 -2.28 9.00 -15.08
C ALA A 332 -1.93 10.49 -14.99
N TRP A 333 -1.02 10.95 -15.86
CA TRP A 333 -0.65 12.36 -15.95
C TRP A 333 -1.82 13.25 -16.41
N ILE A 334 -2.54 12.84 -17.44
CA ILE A 334 -3.70 13.58 -17.97
C ILE A 334 -4.83 13.68 -16.94
N GLU A 335 -5.11 12.60 -16.21
CA GLU A 335 -6.09 12.60 -15.12
C GLU A 335 -5.65 13.52 -13.99
N TRP A 336 -4.37 13.49 -13.61
CA TRP A 336 -3.80 14.41 -12.63
C TRP A 336 -3.91 15.88 -13.08
N LEU A 337 -3.55 16.20 -14.33
CA LEU A 337 -3.67 17.54 -14.89
C LEU A 337 -5.12 18.01 -14.86
N THR A 338 -6.03 17.15 -15.29
CA THR A 338 -7.48 17.43 -15.35
C THR A 338 -8.03 17.75 -13.95
N ALA A 339 -7.65 16.95 -12.94
CA ALA A 339 -8.04 17.21 -11.55
C ALA A 339 -7.43 18.51 -11.00
N THR A 340 -6.19 18.83 -11.37
CA THR A 340 -5.45 19.98 -10.84
C THR A 340 -5.83 21.30 -11.52
N TYR A 341 -6.14 21.29 -12.81
CA TYR A 341 -6.29 22.49 -13.65
C TYR A 341 -7.72 22.67 -14.19
N GLY A 342 -8.73 22.43 -13.35
CA GLY A 342 -10.11 22.82 -13.64
C GLY A 342 -10.82 21.98 -14.70
N GLY A 343 -10.53 20.68 -14.77
CA GLY A 343 -11.21 19.75 -15.67
C GLY A 343 -10.62 19.67 -17.08
N GLN A 344 -9.44 20.25 -17.32
CA GLN A 344 -8.74 20.21 -18.60
C GLN A 344 -7.30 19.73 -18.45
N PRO A 345 -6.73 19.00 -19.43
CA PRO A 345 -5.34 18.58 -19.44
C PRO A 345 -4.41 19.74 -19.79
N ASN A 346 -4.37 20.77 -18.95
CA ASN A 346 -3.65 22.02 -19.21
C ASN A 346 -2.15 21.86 -18.90
N MET A 347 -1.45 21.20 -19.82
CA MET A 347 0.00 21.00 -19.76
C MET A 347 0.77 22.32 -19.71
N ARG A 348 0.29 23.35 -20.44
CA ARG A 348 0.92 24.68 -20.48
C ARG A 348 0.92 25.34 -19.10
N ALA A 349 -0.22 25.36 -18.42
CA ALA A 349 -0.31 25.92 -17.07
C ALA A 349 0.59 25.17 -16.08
N TYR A 350 0.65 23.84 -16.19
CA TYR A 350 1.56 23.04 -15.39
C TYR A 350 3.02 23.42 -15.58
N VAL A 351 3.52 23.44 -16.82
CA VAL A 351 4.93 23.75 -17.11
C VAL A 351 5.28 25.20 -16.78
N MET A 352 4.36 26.15 -16.97
CA MET A 352 4.60 27.53 -16.57
C MET A 352 4.71 27.69 -15.05
N ALA A 353 3.99 26.87 -14.26
CA ALA A 353 4.12 26.82 -12.81
C ALA A 353 5.31 25.97 -12.32
N ASN A 354 5.76 25.01 -13.13
CA ASN A 354 6.80 24.03 -12.81
C ASN A 354 7.71 23.86 -14.03
N THR A 355 8.54 24.88 -14.30
CA THR A 355 9.36 24.90 -15.52
C THR A 355 10.51 23.90 -15.41
N PRO A 356 10.65 22.94 -16.35
CA PRO A 356 11.74 21.97 -16.33
C PRO A 356 13.10 22.67 -16.41
N PRO A 357 14.18 22.11 -15.81
CA PRO A 357 15.52 22.71 -15.88
C PRO A 357 16.04 22.90 -17.31
N ILE A 358 15.73 21.97 -18.21
CA ILE A 358 16.06 22.03 -19.63
C ILE A 358 14.77 22.36 -20.38
N TRP A 359 14.37 23.62 -20.32
CA TRP A 359 13.16 24.12 -20.98
C TRP A 359 13.41 25.47 -21.65
N ASN A 360 12.96 25.61 -22.89
CA ASN A 360 12.93 26.90 -23.56
C ASN A 360 11.51 27.47 -23.52
N ALA A 361 11.33 28.69 -23.04
CA ALA A 361 10.02 29.33 -22.92
C ALA A 361 9.25 29.41 -24.26
N SER A 362 9.95 29.44 -25.39
CA SER A 362 9.31 29.38 -26.73
C SER A 362 8.53 28.08 -26.96
N TRP A 363 8.80 27.01 -26.21
CA TRP A 363 8.10 25.74 -26.33
C TRP A 363 6.71 25.75 -25.70
N ASN A 364 6.40 26.74 -24.84
CA ASN A 364 5.12 26.82 -24.13
C ASN A 364 3.93 26.85 -25.10
N MET A 365 4.09 27.44 -26.28
CA MET A 365 3.02 27.50 -27.28
C MET A 365 2.66 26.13 -27.86
N PHE A 366 3.53 25.12 -27.75
CA PHE A 366 3.30 23.76 -28.25
C PHE A 366 2.61 22.86 -27.21
N LEU A 367 2.50 23.30 -25.96
CA LEU A 367 1.81 22.57 -24.92
C LEU A 367 0.30 22.77 -25.02
N ALA A 368 -0.44 21.68 -24.78
CA ALA A 368 -1.89 21.68 -24.71
C ALA A 368 -2.41 22.52 -23.54
N THR A 369 -3.52 23.21 -23.77
CA THR A 369 -4.28 23.96 -22.76
C THR A 369 -5.58 23.23 -22.36
N GLY A 370 -5.98 22.22 -23.13
CA GLY A 370 -7.17 21.40 -22.88
C GLY A 370 -7.30 20.31 -23.95
N PHE A 371 -8.48 19.68 -24.04
CA PHE A 371 -8.70 18.65 -25.06
C PHE A 371 -8.97 19.21 -26.47
N ALA A 372 -9.44 20.46 -26.56
CA ALA A 372 -9.75 21.15 -27.81
C ALA A 372 -8.54 21.91 -28.35
N THR A 373 -8.53 22.21 -29.65
CA THR A 373 -7.47 23.06 -30.24
C THR A 373 -7.60 24.50 -29.82
N ASP A 374 -6.49 25.05 -29.32
CA ASP A 374 -6.18 26.46 -29.53
C ASP A 374 -5.82 26.61 -31.01
N SER A 375 -6.67 27.24 -31.83
CA SER A 375 -6.30 27.62 -33.19
C SER A 375 -5.25 28.74 -33.15
N GLN A 376 -3.99 28.41 -32.88
CA GLN A 376 -2.91 29.40 -32.90
C GLN A 376 -2.33 29.46 -34.32
N SER A 377 -2.43 30.63 -34.95
CA SER A 377 -1.58 30.97 -36.08
C SER A 377 -0.14 31.08 -35.60
N LEU A 378 0.78 30.37 -36.25
CA LEU A 378 2.20 30.44 -35.90
C LEU A 378 2.71 31.88 -36.11
N PRO A 379 3.26 32.56 -35.08
CA PRO A 379 3.82 33.88 -35.23
C PRO A 379 5.12 33.77 -36.04
N ASN A 380 5.20 34.48 -37.16
CA ASN A 380 6.40 34.65 -37.99
C ASN A 380 6.94 33.39 -38.69
N ASN A 381 6.39 33.07 -39.86
CA ASN A 381 7.19 32.43 -40.92
C ASN A 381 7.59 33.51 -41.94
N PRO A 382 8.73 34.22 -41.79
CA PRO A 382 9.24 35.08 -42.83
C PRO A 382 9.78 34.18 -43.94
N ASN A 383 9.02 34.00 -45.01
CA ASN A 383 9.49 33.38 -46.23
C ASN A 383 10.35 34.41 -47.01
N PRO A 384 11.65 34.17 -47.25
CA PRO A 384 12.42 34.94 -48.22
C PRO A 384 12.85 33.99 -49.34
N TYR A 385 11.94 33.56 -50.22
CA TYR A 385 12.35 33.11 -51.55
C TYR A 385 11.42 33.65 -52.65
N PRO A 386 11.92 34.55 -53.52
CA PRO A 386 11.24 35.09 -54.69
C PRO A 386 11.34 34.13 -55.91
N PRO A 387 10.69 34.43 -57.04
CA PRO A 387 9.93 33.45 -57.79
C PRO A 387 10.73 32.80 -58.92
N TYR A 388 11.56 31.81 -58.61
CA TYR A 388 11.92 30.78 -59.59
C TYR A 388 12.09 29.45 -58.81
N GLY A 389 10.98 28.79 -58.40
CA GLY A 389 11.00 27.71 -57.39
C GLY A 389 9.68 26.93 -57.16
N PRO A 390 9.66 25.89 -56.28
CA PRO A 390 9.06 24.56 -56.49
C PRO A 390 7.63 24.36 -55.94
N THR A 391 6.88 23.46 -56.59
CA THR A 391 5.51 23.05 -56.27
C THR A 391 5.39 22.11 -55.05
N ILE A 392 5.99 22.48 -53.92
CA ILE A 392 5.54 21.95 -52.63
C ILE A 392 4.53 22.95 -52.11
N ALA A 393 3.24 22.59 -52.19
CA ALA A 393 2.16 23.38 -51.66
C ALA A 393 2.44 23.73 -50.18
N PRO A 394 2.06 24.95 -49.73
CA PRO A 394 2.31 25.43 -48.36
C PRO A 394 1.80 24.43 -47.30
N PRO A 395 2.33 24.46 -46.06
CA PRO A 395 1.75 23.66 -44.99
C PRO A 395 0.28 24.06 -44.85
N TRP A 396 -0.61 23.07 -44.95
CA TRP A 396 -2.03 23.27 -44.74
C TRP A 396 -2.23 23.96 -43.39
N ILE A 397 -2.74 25.20 -43.41
CA ILE A 397 -3.38 25.81 -42.24
C ILE A 397 -4.73 25.11 -42.07
N ALA A 398 -4.71 23.81 -41.82
CA ALA A 398 -5.88 23.11 -41.33
C ALA A 398 -5.85 23.26 -39.81
N PRO A 399 -6.94 23.69 -39.16
CA PRO A 399 -7.04 23.58 -37.72
C PRO A 399 -6.77 22.12 -37.37
N VAL A 400 -5.65 21.85 -36.70
CA VAL A 400 -5.29 20.53 -36.18
C VAL A 400 -6.15 20.15 -34.97
N GLY A 401 -7.44 20.54 -35.02
CA GLY A 401 -8.48 20.02 -34.15
C GLY A 401 -8.40 18.50 -34.19
N VAL A 402 -8.45 17.84 -33.03
CA VAL A 402 -8.48 16.36 -32.91
C VAL A 402 -7.32 15.59 -33.59
N ASN A 403 -6.38 16.28 -34.24
CA ASN A 403 -5.40 15.69 -35.17
C ASN A 403 -3.97 15.63 -34.61
N GLY A 404 -3.72 16.13 -33.39
CA GLY A 404 -2.38 16.26 -32.81
C GLY A 404 -2.26 16.07 -31.30
N GLN A 405 -3.15 15.26 -30.70
CA GLN A 405 -3.14 14.86 -29.30
C GLN A 405 -3.31 16.01 -28.28
N PHE A 406 -4.50 16.07 -27.66
CA PHE A 406 -4.91 17.13 -26.71
C PHE A 406 -4.92 18.54 -27.32
N GLY A 407 -5.24 18.66 -28.63
CA GLY A 407 -5.35 19.97 -29.28
C GLY A 407 -4.04 20.76 -29.40
N SER A 408 -2.88 20.10 -29.25
CA SER A 408 -1.57 20.74 -29.39
C SER A 408 -1.23 21.10 -30.84
N VAL A 409 -0.36 22.11 -31.04
CA VAL A 409 0.10 22.53 -32.37
C VAL A 409 1.24 21.63 -32.84
N LEU A 410 1.06 20.93 -33.97
CA LEU A 410 2.08 20.10 -34.61
C LEU A 410 2.78 20.82 -35.77
N PHE A 411 4.10 20.65 -35.90
CA PHE A 411 4.94 21.23 -36.97
C PHE A 411 5.30 20.21 -38.04
N THR A 412 4.32 19.51 -38.62
CA THR A 412 4.62 18.41 -39.54
C THR A 412 3.75 18.36 -40.78
N TYR A 413 4.36 18.09 -41.95
CA TYR A 413 3.63 17.76 -43.17
C TYR A 413 2.78 16.50 -42.96
N ILE A 414 1.47 16.60 -43.23
CA ILE A 414 0.41 15.71 -42.73
C ILE A 414 0.17 14.48 -43.63
N HIS A 415 0.81 14.36 -44.79
CA HIS A 415 0.52 13.26 -45.71
C HIS A 415 1.03 11.92 -45.15
N GLY A 416 0.17 11.19 -44.42
CA GLY A 416 0.44 9.82 -43.92
C GLY A 416 0.81 9.69 -42.43
N HIS A 417 0.48 10.67 -41.57
CA HIS A 417 0.71 10.53 -40.11
C HIS A 417 -0.25 9.55 -39.44
N ASN A 418 -1.46 9.39 -39.98
CA ASN A 418 -2.47 8.50 -39.43
C ASN A 418 -2.67 8.72 -37.91
N THR A 419 -2.56 9.95 -37.42
CA THR A 419 -2.83 10.33 -36.02
C THR A 419 -4.30 10.70 -35.79
N PHE A 420 -5.14 10.53 -36.81
CA PHE A 420 -6.56 10.80 -36.79
C PHE A 420 -7.35 9.50 -36.54
N HIS A 421 -8.44 9.61 -35.79
CA HIS A 421 -9.31 8.50 -35.43
C HIS A 421 -10.73 8.76 -35.94
N SER A 422 -10.96 8.53 -37.24
CA SER A 422 -12.27 8.67 -37.89
C SER A 422 -12.66 7.40 -38.66
N THR A 423 -13.93 7.31 -39.08
CA THR A 423 -14.40 6.21 -39.92
C THR A 423 -13.57 6.09 -41.20
N GLY A 424 -13.03 4.90 -41.50
CA GLY A 424 -12.18 4.67 -42.67
C GLY A 424 -10.73 5.16 -42.56
N ALA A 425 -10.33 5.70 -41.39
CA ALA A 425 -8.96 6.13 -41.12
C ALA A 425 -7.99 4.96 -40.88
N TYR A 426 -6.70 5.18 -41.19
CA TYR A 426 -5.61 4.25 -40.88
C TYR A 426 -4.94 4.53 -39.51
N GLY A 427 -5.73 4.98 -38.52
CA GLY A 427 -5.27 5.64 -37.28
C GLY A 427 -4.37 4.81 -36.36
N LEU A 428 -3.29 5.39 -35.84
CA LEU A 428 -2.29 4.76 -34.96
C LEU A 428 -2.33 5.30 -33.51
N THR A 429 -3.37 6.04 -33.10
CA THR A 429 -3.45 6.67 -31.77
C THR A 429 -3.73 5.67 -30.65
N THR A 430 -2.79 5.53 -29.71
CA THR A 430 -2.93 4.62 -28.56
C THR A 430 -3.66 5.25 -27.37
N PHE A 431 -3.77 6.58 -27.28
CA PHE A 431 -4.47 7.19 -26.16
C PHE A 431 -6.00 7.10 -26.30
N TRP A 432 -6.66 6.52 -25.30
CA TRP A 432 -8.12 6.57 -25.17
C TRP A 432 -8.61 7.94 -24.70
N TYR A 433 -9.37 8.66 -25.53
CA TYR A 433 -9.97 9.94 -25.16
C TYR A 433 -11.35 9.78 -24.51
N PRO A 434 -11.78 10.73 -23.66
CA PRO A 434 -13.17 10.83 -23.21
C PRO A 434 -14.16 10.86 -24.38
N ALA A 435 -15.35 10.31 -24.17
CA ALA A 435 -16.34 10.11 -25.23
C ALA A 435 -16.80 11.44 -25.87
N ASP A 436 -16.99 12.46 -25.04
CA ASP A 436 -17.36 13.83 -25.42
C ASP A 436 -16.27 14.53 -26.25
N VAL A 437 -14.99 14.23 -25.98
CA VAL A 437 -13.85 14.74 -26.76
C VAL A 437 -13.77 14.08 -28.14
N MET A 438 -14.05 12.78 -28.23
CA MET A 438 -14.03 12.01 -29.47
C MET A 438 -15.18 12.38 -30.43
N MET A 439 -16.26 12.96 -29.90
CA MET A 439 -17.47 13.36 -30.64
C MET A 439 -17.40 14.77 -31.26
N THR A 440 -16.20 15.36 -31.31
CA THR A 440 -15.98 16.67 -31.93
C THR A 440 -16.30 16.66 -33.45
N PRO A 441 -16.58 17.82 -34.08
CA PRO A 441 -17.26 17.92 -35.38
C PRO A 441 -16.59 17.26 -36.59
N ASN A 442 -15.39 16.68 -36.43
CA ASN A 442 -14.58 16.09 -37.49
C ASN A 442 -14.87 14.59 -37.73
N GLY A 443 -15.94 14.03 -37.14
CA GLY A 443 -16.38 12.65 -37.41
C GLY A 443 -15.53 11.58 -36.74
N GLY A 444 -15.03 11.87 -35.53
CA GLY A 444 -14.27 10.90 -34.73
C GLY A 444 -15.14 9.71 -34.28
N LEU A 445 -14.54 8.51 -34.23
CA LEU A 445 -15.22 7.32 -33.72
C LEU A 445 -15.25 7.38 -32.19
N ALA A 446 -16.44 7.47 -31.59
CA ALA A 446 -16.58 7.34 -30.15
C ALA A 446 -16.31 5.89 -29.72
N ARG A 447 -15.10 5.62 -29.22
CA ARG A 447 -14.73 4.29 -28.68
C ARG A 447 -15.62 3.84 -27.52
N ALA A 448 -16.39 4.75 -26.91
CA ALA A 448 -17.31 4.49 -25.81
C ALA A 448 -18.34 3.39 -26.11
N ASN A 449 -18.74 3.20 -27.37
CA ASN A 449 -19.69 2.17 -27.76
C ASN A 449 -19.04 0.80 -27.99
N GLY A 450 -17.71 0.69 -27.86
CA GLY A 450 -16.96 -0.53 -28.11
C GLY A 450 -16.92 -0.99 -29.57
N VAL A 451 -17.58 -0.25 -30.48
CA VAL A 451 -17.66 -0.53 -31.91
C VAL A 451 -17.45 0.73 -32.74
N ASP A 452 -16.95 0.57 -33.96
CA ASP A 452 -16.86 1.63 -34.96
C ASP A 452 -18.22 1.94 -35.62
N SER A 453 -18.24 2.90 -36.53
CA SER A 453 -19.44 3.30 -37.30
C SER A 453 -19.96 2.24 -38.26
N ASN A 454 -19.18 1.19 -38.51
CA ASN A 454 -19.55 0.02 -39.31
C ASN A 454 -19.97 -1.17 -38.42
N GLY A 455 -19.96 -1.03 -37.09
CA GLY A 455 -20.31 -2.08 -36.14
C GLY A 455 -19.16 -3.06 -35.81
N ASN A 456 -17.94 -2.81 -36.27
CA ASN A 456 -16.78 -3.63 -35.92
C ASN A 456 -16.32 -3.29 -34.50
N ALA A 457 -15.82 -4.27 -33.75
CA ALA A 457 -15.28 -4.00 -32.42
C ALA A 457 -14.09 -3.02 -32.48
N LEU A 458 -13.87 -2.28 -31.39
CA LEU A 458 -12.71 -1.40 -31.21
C LEU A 458 -11.84 -1.91 -30.07
N VAL A 459 -10.53 -1.62 -30.12
CA VAL A 459 -9.60 -2.03 -29.07
C VAL A 459 -9.97 -1.35 -27.74
N ALA A 460 -10.14 -2.15 -26.69
CA ALA A 460 -10.53 -1.67 -25.37
C ALA A 460 -9.48 -0.76 -24.75
N LYS A 461 -9.92 0.20 -23.92
CA LYS A 461 -9.06 1.14 -23.19
C LYS A 461 -7.89 0.46 -22.47
N ASN A 462 -8.15 -0.63 -21.75
CA ASN A 462 -7.13 -1.33 -20.98
C ASN A 462 -6.05 -1.97 -21.87
N GLU A 463 -6.37 -2.35 -23.10
CA GLU A 463 -5.39 -2.87 -24.07
C GLU A 463 -4.60 -1.76 -24.72
N LEU A 464 -5.23 -0.62 -24.96
CA LEU A 464 -4.57 0.58 -25.43
C LEU A 464 -3.57 1.14 -24.41
N ASP A 465 -3.94 1.16 -23.14
CA ASP A 465 -3.11 1.70 -22.06
C ASP A 465 -1.78 0.93 -21.89
N LYS A 466 -1.73 -0.35 -22.27
CA LYS A 466 -0.49 -1.15 -22.26
C LYS A 466 0.49 -0.77 -23.37
N LYS A 467 0.01 -0.16 -24.47
CA LYS A 467 0.82 0.11 -25.66
C LYS A 467 1.72 1.32 -25.43
N ALA A 468 2.83 1.38 -26.18
CA ALA A 468 3.66 2.57 -26.25
C ALA A 468 2.79 3.79 -26.62
N MET A 469 3.08 4.92 -25.99
CA MET A 469 2.39 6.16 -26.30
C MET A 469 2.72 6.57 -27.74
N SER A 470 1.69 6.85 -28.54
CA SER A 470 1.83 7.31 -29.92
C SER A 470 1.09 8.61 -30.15
N ALA A 471 1.49 9.33 -31.20
CA ALA A 471 0.96 10.63 -31.60
C ALA A 471 1.21 11.78 -30.60
N ILE A 472 2.18 11.61 -29.70
CA ILE A 472 2.55 12.57 -28.66
C ILE A 472 3.78 13.38 -29.08
N THR A 473 3.80 14.68 -28.74
CA THR A 473 4.94 15.55 -29.08
C THR A 473 6.11 15.36 -28.11
N HIS A 474 7.33 15.61 -28.58
CA HIS A 474 8.54 15.63 -27.74
C HIS A 474 8.41 16.64 -26.59
N VAL A 475 7.77 17.78 -26.85
CA VAL A 475 7.53 18.84 -25.85
C VAL A 475 6.57 18.34 -24.75
N ALA A 476 5.52 17.60 -25.11
CA ALA A 476 4.62 16.98 -24.14
C ALA A 476 5.30 15.84 -23.36
N LEU A 477 6.13 15.03 -24.01
CA LEU A 477 6.93 13.99 -23.35
C LEU A 477 7.94 14.59 -22.35
N GLN A 478 8.57 15.71 -22.68
CA GLN A 478 9.45 16.45 -21.75
C GLN A 478 8.67 16.97 -20.53
N ALA A 479 7.48 17.52 -20.75
CA ALA A 479 6.61 17.94 -19.66
C ALA A 479 6.15 16.75 -18.79
N PHE A 480 5.79 15.63 -19.41
CA PHE A 480 5.44 14.38 -18.72
C PHE A 480 6.60 13.89 -17.85
N CYS A 481 7.81 13.77 -18.40
CA CYS A 481 8.95 13.29 -17.64
C CYS A 481 9.35 14.24 -16.51
N HIS A 482 9.16 15.55 -16.68
CA HIS A 482 9.35 16.50 -15.59
C HIS A 482 8.39 16.26 -14.43
N TRP A 483 7.11 16.01 -14.73
CA TRP A 483 6.11 15.62 -13.74
C TRP A 483 6.41 14.27 -13.08
N ASP A 484 6.90 13.32 -13.86
CA ASP A 484 7.22 11.97 -13.43
C ASP A 484 8.61 11.82 -12.78
N GLY A 485 9.20 12.94 -12.32
CA GLY A 485 10.42 12.94 -11.50
C GLY A 485 11.76 12.93 -12.25
N GLY A 486 11.80 13.35 -13.52
CA GLY A 486 13.01 13.34 -14.34
C GLY A 486 13.00 14.35 -15.47
N GLN A 487 13.55 13.93 -16.61
CA GLN A 487 13.44 14.63 -17.89
C GLN A 487 13.35 13.60 -19.01
N LEU A 488 12.92 14.00 -20.19
CA LEU A 488 12.99 13.16 -21.38
C LEU A 488 14.46 12.83 -21.66
N ALA A 489 14.73 11.57 -22.01
CA ALA A 489 16.06 11.12 -22.35
C ALA A 489 16.67 12.03 -23.41
N THR A 490 17.91 12.47 -23.17
CA THR A 490 18.63 13.28 -24.15
C THR A 490 19.25 12.40 -25.22
N ASP A 491 19.66 13.06 -26.29
CA ASP A 491 20.36 12.40 -27.37
C ASP A 491 21.67 11.75 -26.93
N GLU A 492 22.40 12.39 -26.03
CA GLU A 492 23.71 11.93 -25.58
C GLU A 492 23.60 10.62 -24.80
N VAL A 493 22.61 10.49 -23.89
CA VAL A 493 22.43 9.26 -23.13
C VAL A 493 21.94 8.12 -24.03
N LEU A 494 21.07 8.43 -25.00
CA LEU A 494 20.61 7.42 -25.95
C LEU A 494 21.71 7.02 -26.93
N ASP A 495 22.55 7.95 -27.38
CA ASP A 495 23.71 7.68 -28.25
C ASP A 495 24.67 6.76 -27.52
N TYR A 496 24.92 7.03 -26.24
CA TYR A 496 25.74 6.19 -25.38
C TYR A 496 25.15 4.78 -25.18
N VAL A 497 23.87 4.67 -24.80
CA VAL A 497 23.23 3.37 -24.51
C VAL A 497 23.16 2.48 -25.76
N THR A 498 23.01 3.07 -26.94
CA THR A 498 22.87 2.35 -28.20
C THR A 498 24.18 2.18 -28.98
N ASP A 499 25.29 2.71 -28.47
CA ASP A 499 26.57 2.81 -29.21
C ASP A 499 26.38 3.45 -30.60
N SER A 500 25.55 4.49 -30.66
CA SER A 500 25.22 5.18 -31.91
C SER A 500 26.11 6.40 -32.11
N ALA A 501 26.52 6.63 -33.36
CA ALA A 501 27.20 7.86 -33.72
C ALA A 501 26.27 9.07 -33.48
N PRO A 502 26.77 10.22 -32.96
CA PRO A 502 25.94 11.41 -32.72
C PRO A 502 25.23 11.96 -33.97
N THR A 503 25.73 11.59 -35.16
CA THR A 503 25.16 11.94 -36.46
C THR A 503 24.08 10.98 -36.94
N LEU A 504 23.73 9.95 -36.17
CA LEU A 504 22.74 8.94 -36.55
C LEU A 504 21.39 9.63 -36.86
N GLY A 505 20.91 9.44 -38.10
CA GLY A 505 19.71 10.09 -38.62
C GLY A 505 19.91 11.38 -39.42
N ASN A 506 21.07 12.03 -39.27
CA ASN A 506 21.48 13.19 -40.09
C ASN A 506 22.23 12.79 -41.37
N ALA A 507 22.56 11.50 -41.54
CA ALA A 507 23.18 11.01 -42.76
C ALA A 507 22.16 10.88 -43.91
N ALA A 508 22.54 11.33 -45.09
CA ALA A 508 21.69 11.24 -46.28
C ALA A 508 21.33 9.77 -46.58
N GLY A 509 20.02 9.48 -46.66
CA GLY A 509 19.52 8.14 -46.98
C GLY A 509 19.25 7.21 -45.78
N CYS A 510 19.32 7.70 -44.54
CA CYS A 510 18.77 6.99 -43.37
C CYS A 510 17.25 6.70 -43.56
N GLY A 511 16.77 5.55 -43.10
CA GLY A 511 15.34 5.18 -43.16
C GLY A 511 14.80 4.77 -44.54
N ARG A 512 15.64 4.70 -45.59
CA ARG A 512 15.20 4.27 -46.93
C ARG A 512 15.32 2.75 -47.12
N ALA A 513 14.19 2.06 -47.22
CA ALA A 513 14.14 0.69 -47.71
C ALA A 513 14.65 0.58 -49.16
N PRO A 514 15.35 -0.50 -49.54
CA PRO A 514 15.67 -1.69 -48.74
C PRO A 514 17.02 -1.59 -48.00
N THR A 515 17.74 -0.47 -48.10
CA THR A 515 19.17 -0.41 -47.75
C THR A 515 19.48 0.05 -46.32
N ASN A 516 18.46 0.24 -45.48
CA ASN A 516 18.46 0.81 -44.12
C ASN A 516 19.84 1.23 -43.57
N ARG A 517 20.43 2.29 -44.14
CA ARG A 517 21.87 2.63 -43.99
C ARG A 517 22.27 3.13 -42.60
N CYS A 518 21.31 3.24 -41.69
CA CYS A 518 21.45 3.86 -40.37
C CYS A 518 20.77 3.05 -39.27
N ALA A 519 20.47 1.77 -39.51
CA ALA A 519 20.08 0.89 -38.41
C ALA A 519 21.31 0.59 -37.54
N PRO A 520 21.14 0.52 -36.21
CA PRO A 520 22.21 0.12 -35.30
C PRO A 520 22.76 -1.27 -35.67
N PHE A 521 24.04 -1.49 -35.37
CA PHE A 521 24.76 -2.73 -35.67
C PHE A 521 23.99 -3.94 -35.11
N GLY A 522 23.60 -4.90 -35.97
CA GLY A 522 22.89 -6.12 -35.58
C GLY A 522 21.36 -6.09 -35.78
N ALA A 523 20.77 -4.94 -36.11
CA ALA A 523 19.33 -4.79 -36.29
C ALA A 523 18.84 -5.10 -37.74
N VAL A 524 19.79 -5.34 -38.66
CA VAL A 524 19.56 -5.73 -40.06
C VAL A 524 20.44 -6.94 -40.39
N ASN A 525 19.86 -7.95 -41.04
CA ASN A 525 20.62 -9.08 -41.58
C ASN A 525 21.52 -8.57 -42.73
N PRO A 526 22.71 -9.16 -42.99
CA PRO A 526 23.54 -8.88 -44.16
C PRO A 526 22.81 -8.82 -45.52
N ALA A 527 21.62 -9.40 -45.66
CA ALA A 527 20.75 -9.28 -46.84
C ALA A 527 19.94 -7.97 -46.94
N GLY A 528 20.04 -7.05 -45.97
CA GLY A 528 19.24 -5.81 -45.91
C GLY A 528 17.79 -6.01 -45.45
N THR A 529 17.42 -7.23 -45.05
CA THR A 529 16.11 -7.54 -44.45
C THR A 529 16.16 -7.36 -42.94
N PHE A 530 15.04 -6.90 -42.34
CA PHE A 530 14.91 -6.68 -40.89
C PHE A 530 15.27 -7.94 -40.10
N ALA A 531 15.95 -7.77 -38.96
CA ALA A 531 16.11 -8.88 -38.03
C ALA A 531 14.72 -9.35 -37.55
N PRO A 532 14.44 -10.66 -37.48
CA PRO A 532 13.22 -11.15 -36.84
C PRO A 532 13.24 -10.66 -35.37
N ASN A 533 12.08 -10.20 -34.87
CA ASN A 533 11.84 -9.79 -33.47
C ASN A 533 12.17 -8.33 -33.06
N ILE A 534 12.15 -7.36 -33.97
CA ILE A 534 12.19 -5.92 -33.63
C ILE A 534 10.76 -5.36 -33.52
N ASN A 535 10.52 -4.51 -32.51
CA ASN A 535 9.23 -3.85 -32.29
C ASN A 535 9.05 -2.67 -33.24
N ALA A 536 8.66 -2.92 -34.48
CA ALA A 536 8.51 -1.87 -35.51
C ALA A 536 7.07 -1.79 -36.06
N THR A 537 6.64 -0.58 -36.43
CA THR A 537 5.35 -0.31 -37.11
C THR A 537 5.58 0.05 -38.59
N SER A 538 4.64 -0.29 -39.49
CA SER A 538 4.70 0.10 -40.92
C SER A 538 3.51 0.94 -41.40
N ASP A 539 3.83 1.92 -42.26
CA ASP A 539 2.87 2.76 -42.99
C ASP A 539 2.30 2.06 -44.24
N SER A 540 3.09 1.28 -44.98
CA SER A 540 2.59 0.58 -46.17
C SER A 540 1.92 -0.72 -45.79
N GLY A 541 0.70 -0.98 -46.25
CA GLY A 541 0.06 -2.31 -46.27
C GLY A 541 0.81 -3.38 -47.10
N GLY A 542 2.13 -3.24 -47.25
CA GLY A 542 3.03 -4.23 -47.81
C GLY A 542 3.58 -5.15 -46.73
N SER A 543 3.77 -6.40 -47.14
CA SER A 543 4.26 -7.57 -46.41
C SER A 543 5.71 -7.47 -45.91
N ALA A 544 6.09 -6.39 -45.23
CA ALA A 544 7.25 -6.45 -44.35
C ALA A 544 6.91 -7.45 -43.22
N PRO A 545 7.85 -8.30 -42.76
CA PRO A 545 7.63 -9.20 -41.63
C PRO A 545 7.56 -8.39 -40.33
N LEU A 546 6.47 -7.66 -40.15
CA LEU A 546 6.10 -7.08 -38.86
C LEU A 546 5.66 -8.25 -37.98
N ASN A 547 6.44 -8.52 -36.95
CA ASN A 547 6.26 -9.71 -36.12
C ASN A 547 5.21 -9.51 -35.02
N TYR A 548 4.75 -8.28 -34.78
CA TYR A 548 3.67 -8.03 -33.82
C TYR A 548 2.33 -7.82 -34.51
N ASN A 549 1.52 -8.89 -34.54
CA ASN A 549 0.09 -8.78 -34.78
C ASN A 549 -0.61 -9.02 -33.45
N TYR A 550 -1.17 -7.96 -32.86
CA TYR A 550 -2.07 -8.11 -31.73
C TYR A 550 -3.17 -9.13 -32.09
N PRO A 551 -3.49 -10.12 -31.25
CA PRO A 551 -4.30 -11.29 -31.63
C PRO A 551 -5.77 -11.01 -31.98
N TYR A 552 -6.18 -9.75 -32.14
CA TYR A 552 -7.59 -9.36 -32.22
C TYR A 552 -8.06 -8.74 -33.53
N TYR A 553 -7.34 -8.80 -34.66
CA TYR A 553 -8.01 -8.56 -35.96
C TYR A 553 -7.43 -9.43 -37.06
N ALA A 554 -8.31 -10.21 -37.70
CA ALA A 554 -8.06 -10.63 -39.06
C ALA A 554 -7.86 -9.33 -39.86
N ASN A 555 -6.70 -9.15 -40.49
CA ASN A 555 -6.58 -8.15 -41.53
C ASN A 555 -7.70 -8.43 -42.53
N GLY A 556 -8.72 -7.57 -42.57
CA GLY A 556 -9.76 -7.62 -43.59
C GLY A 556 -9.07 -7.50 -44.94
N ALA A 557 -8.92 -8.64 -45.62
CA ALA A 557 -8.52 -8.67 -47.01
C ALA A 557 -9.72 -8.18 -47.85
N GLY A 558 -10.00 -6.88 -47.83
CA GLY A 558 -11.13 -6.30 -48.54
C GLY A 558 -11.49 -4.92 -48.00
N GLY A 559 -11.18 -3.87 -48.76
CA GLY A 559 -11.42 -2.49 -48.35
C GLY A 559 -12.89 -2.22 -48.00
N ASN A 560 -13.12 -1.82 -46.74
CA ASN A 560 -14.15 -0.89 -46.24
C ASN A 560 -14.32 -0.93 -44.70
N GLU A 561 -13.51 -1.71 -43.97
CA GLU A 561 -13.46 -1.70 -42.51
C GLU A 561 -12.58 -0.54 -41.98
N THR A 562 -12.72 -0.15 -40.70
CA THR A 562 -11.79 0.82 -40.11
C THR A 562 -10.40 0.17 -40.02
N HIS A 563 -9.40 0.77 -40.66
CA HIS A 563 -8.06 0.21 -40.72
C HIS A 563 -7.25 0.63 -39.49
N GLU A 564 -7.77 0.33 -38.29
CA GLU A 564 -7.17 0.79 -37.03
C GLU A 564 -5.73 0.25 -36.89
N GLY A 565 -4.76 1.14 -37.11
CA GLY A 565 -3.35 0.83 -37.09
C GLY A 565 -2.81 0.53 -35.69
N VAL A 566 -3.54 0.88 -34.64
CA VAL A 566 -3.13 0.71 -33.24
C VAL A 566 -2.70 -0.73 -32.88
N ASN A 567 -3.24 -1.72 -33.60
CA ASN A 567 -2.89 -3.13 -33.43
C ASN A 567 -1.44 -3.45 -33.81
N ARG A 568 -0.82 -2.60 -34.63
CA ARG A 568 0.59 -2.68 -35.04
C ARG A 568 1.55 -2.11 -33.98
N ILE A 569 1.06 -1.38 -32.99
CA ILE A 569 1.88 -0.86 -31.88
C ILE A 569 1.89 -1.88 -30.75
N ALA A 570 3.07 -2.41 -30.41
CA ALA A 570 3.21 -3.37 -29.32
C ALA A 570 3.29 -2.69 -27.94
N PRO A 571 2.84 -3.39 -26.88
CA PRO A 571 3.25 -3.09 -25.52
C PRO A 571 4.78 -3.15 -25.37
N PRO A 572 5.40 -2.21 -24.63
CA PRO A 572 6.82 -2.25 -24.36
C PRO A 572 7.22 -3.53 -23.61
N GLY A 573 8.32 -4.15 -24.04
CA GLY A 573 8.89 -5.37 -23.50
C GLY A 573 8.43 -6.64 -24.18
N ARG A 574 7.43 -6.55 -25.08
CA ARG A 574 6.82 -7.73 -25.70
C ARG A 574 7.70 -8.37 -26.76
N MET A 575 8.53 -7.58 -27.44
CA MET A 575 9.45 -8.10 -28.45
C MET A 575 10.78 -8.46 -27.79
N ILE A 576 10.87 -9.69 -27.28
CA ILE A 576 12.01 -10.18 -26.47
C ILE A 576 13.37 -10.07 -27.21
N GLY A 577 13.37 -10.02 -28.54
CA GLY A 577 14.56 -9.82 -29.36
C GLY A 577 15.03 -8.37 -29.47
N ASP A 578 14.18 -7.39 -29.16
CA ASP A 578 14.49 -5.97 -29.22
C ASP A 578 15.10 -5.51 -27.89
N LYS A 579 16.37 -5.86 -27.68
CA LYS A 579 17.13 -5.60 -26.45
C LYS A 579 18.39 -4.82 -26.76
N VAL A 580 18.70 -3.85 -25.89
CA VAL A 580 19.93 -3.07 -25.90
C VAL A 580 20.65 -3.18 -24.57
N ARG A 581 21.97 -3.32 -24.62
CA ARG A 581 22.85 -3.47 -23.45
C ARG A 581 24.11 -2.64 -23.68
N VAL A 582 24.60 -2.00 -22.61
CA VAL A 582 25.93 -1.36 -22.63
C VAL A 582 27.00 -2.44 -22.48
N ASN A 583 26.88 -3.30 -21.47
CA ASN A 583 27.74 -4.48 -21.27
C ASN A 583 26.94 -5.78 -21.38
N ALA A 584 27.61 -6.86 -21.78
CA ALA A 584 26.95 -8.16 -21.98
C ALA A 584 26.22 -8.71 -20.74
N ALA A 585 26.73 -8.40 -19.54
CA ALA A 585 26.18 -8.85 -18.26
C ALA A 585 25.11 -7.91 -17.66
N ASP A 586 24.93 -6.71 -18.22
CA ASP A 586 23.95 -5.74 -17.69
C ASP A 586 22.53 -6.27 -17.85
N GLU A 587 21.54 -5.60 -17.26
CA GLU A 587 20.12 -5.80 -17.61
C GLU A 587 19.79 -5.04 -18.91
N PRO A 588 18.91 -5.53 -19.80
CA PRO A 588 18.69 -4.88 -21.09
C PRO A 588 17.60 -3.82 -21.01
N TRP A 589 17.78 -2.73 -21.74
CA TRP A 589 16.67 -1.89 -22.18
C TRP A 589 15.89 -2.62 -23.27
N MET A 590 14.57 -2.48 -23.26
CA MET A 590 13.66 -3.17 -24.18
C MET A 590 13.13 -2.19 -25.22
N ASP A 591 12.98 -2.61 -26.48
CA ASP A 591 12.40 -1.83 -27.58
C ASP A 591 13.17 -0.56 -27.98
N VAL A 592 14.50 -0.58 -27.85
CA VAL A 592 15.32 0.59 -28.20
C VAL A 592 15.67 0.61 -29.70
N HIS A 593 15.79 -0.56 -30.35
CA HIS A 593 16.02 -0.64 -31.79
C HIS A 593 14.73 -0.53 -32.62
N GLY A 594 13.57 -0.66 -31.97
CA GLY A 594 12.24 -0.67 -32.57
C GLY A 594 11.57 0.70 -32.63
N ASN A 595 10.38 0.80 -32.04
CA ASN A 595 9.41 1.88 -32.18
C ASN A 595 9.85 3.24 -31.58
N LEU A 596 11.12 3.40 -31.23
CA LEU A 596 11.71 4.64 -30.73
C LEU A 596 11.99 5.61 -31.90
N HIS A 597 11.04 6.51 -32.12
CA HIS A 597 11.14 7.54 -33.16
C HIS A 597 11.14 8.94 -32.54
N GLU A 598 12.33 9.51 -32.40
CA GLU A 598 12.50 10.79 -31.72
C GLU A 598 12.64 11.94 -32.72
N GLN A 599 11.64 12.83 -32.69
CA GLN A 599 11.87 14.22 -33.02
C GLN A 599 12.82 14.80 -31.98
N VAL A 600 13.92 15.40 -32.43
CA VAL A 600 14.87 16.08 -31.56
C VAL A 600 14.80 17.57 -31.84
N LEU A 601 15.03 18.37 -30.81
CA LEU A 601 15.19 19.81 -30.96
C LEU A 601 16.65 20.05 -31.39
N ASP A 602 16.87 20.82 -32.45
CA ASP A 602 18.23 21.25 -32.79
C ASP A 602 18.62 22.37 -31.83
N MET A 603 19.68 22.13 -31.04
CA MET A 603 20.06 22.98 -29.91
C MET A 603 21.53 23.39 -30.04
N THR A 604 21.84 24.67 -29.83
CA THR A 604 23.20 25.17 -29.59
C THR A 604 23.30 25.59 -28.14
N GLY A 605 24.03 24.86 -27.29
CA GLY A 605 24.23 25.24 -25.88
C GLY A 605 22.91 25.51 -25.14
N ALA A 606 21.99 24.53 -25.16
CA ALA A 606 20.63 24.61 -24.61
C ALA A 606 19.69 25.69 -25.22
N THR A 607 20.12 26.37 -26.29
CA THR A 607 19.27 27.31 -27.03
C THR A 607 18.75 26.65 -28.31
N PHE A 608 17.44 26.66 -28.50
CA PHE A 608 16.81 26.16 -29.72
C PHE A 608 17.26 26.99 -30.92
N THR A 609 17.77 26.32 -31.96
CA THR A 609 18.31 26.98 -33.16
C THR A 609 17.21 27.46 -34.12
N GLY A 610 15.94 27.19 -33.81
CA GLY A 610 14.81 27.41 -34.72
C GLY A 610 14.51 26.20 -35.61
N ASN A 611 15.28 25.12 -35.51
CA ASN A 611 15.14 23.94 -36.36
C ASN A 611 14.84 22.68 -35.54
N PHE A 612 14.14 21.73 -36.15
CA PHE A 612 13.93 20.40 -35.60
C PHE A 612 14.83 19.41 -36.34
N GLY A 613 15.37 18.44 -35.61
CA GLY A 613 16.08 17.28 -36.15
C GLY A 613 15.23 16.01 -36.02
N LEU A 614 15.64 14.97 -36.75
CA LEU A 614 15.10 13.61 -36.59
C LEU A 614 16.28 12.68 -36.34
N LYS A 615 16.30 11.99 -35.19
CA LYS A 615 17.29 10.93 -34.95
C LYS A 615 16.61 9.57 -35.11
N TYR A 616 17.13 8.80 -36.06
CA TYR A 616 16.63 7.48 -36.39
C TYR A 616 17.44 6.45 -35.60
N ARG A 617 16.99 6.14 -34.38
CA ARG A 617 17.55 5.05 -33.56
C ARG A 617 16.79 3.74 -33.77
N GLY A 618 15.53 3.85 -34.22
CA GLY A 618 14.61 2.76 -34.47
C GLY A 618 14.42 2.35 -35.94
N ILE A 619 13.90 1.14 -36.19
CA ILE A 619 13.53 0.61 -37.51
C ILE A 619 12.02 0.66 -37.81
N GLY A 620 11.24 1.57 -37.23
CA GLY A 620 9.86 1.70 -37.71
C GLY A 620 9.87 2.08 -39.20
N TYR A 621 9.07 1.35 -39.96
CA TYR A 621 8.86 1.51 -41.40
C TYR A 621 7.98 2.75 -41.61
N SER A 622 8.61 3.88 -41.32
CA SER A 622 8.08 5.22 -41.47
C SER A 622 8.81 5.83 -42.65
N SER A 623 8.07 6.25 -43.68
CA SER A 623 8.69 6.87 -44.86
C SER A 623 8.99 8.35 -44.60
N ALA A 624 9.58 8.64 -43.44
CA ALA A 624 10.17 9.93 -43.17
C ALA A 624 11.28 10.13 -44.21
N ARG A 625 11.06 11.08 -45.13
CA ARG A 625 11.91 11.23 -46.30
C ARG A 625 13.20 11.92 -45.90
N ALA A 626 14.23 11.15 -45.54
CA ALA A 626 15.61 11.65 -45.48
C ALA A 626 16.13 12.15 -46.85
N LEU A 627 15.35 12.04 -47.94
CA LEU A 627 15.69 12.48 -49.30
C LEU A 627 16.00 13.99 -49.39
N GLN A 628 15.68 14.81 -48.39
CA GLN A 628 16.03 16.24 -48.36
C GLN A 628 17.18 16.61 -47.40
N ASN A 629 17.73 15.66 -46.63
CA ASN A 629 18.94 15.84 -45.82
C ASN A 629 20.24 15.85 -46.67
N GLY A 630 20.19 16.45 -47.86
CA GLY A 630 21.38 16.72 -48.68
C GLY A 630 22.09 17.99 -48.19
N SER A 631 23.40 18.10 -48.44
CA SER A 631 24.18 19.29 -48.13
C SER A 631 23.63 20.54 -48.85
N GLY A 632 23.09 21.50 -48.10
CA GLY A 632 22.54 22.77 -48.59
C GLY A 632 21.38 23.28 -47.73
N GLU A 633 20.82 24.46 -48.07
CA GLU A 633 19.72 25.17 -47.40
C GLU A 633 18.39 24.39 -47.27
N ASN A 634 18.37 23.09 -47.63
CA ASN A 634 17.22 22.19 -47.63
C ASN A 634 17.06 21.37 -46.33
N ARG A 635 17.74 21.75 -45.23
CA ARG A 635 17.35 21.25 -43.91
C ARG A 635 15.94 21.72 -43.63
N LEU A 636 15.03 20.77 -43.44
CA LEU A 636 13.63 21.06 -43.15
C LEU A 636 13.54 21.99 -41.93
N ARG A 637 12.91 23.15 -42.09
CA ARG A 637 12.66 24.11 -40.99
C ARG A 637 11.46 23.70 -40.11
N PHE A 638 10.90 22.53 -40.37
CA PHE A 638 9.74 21.93 -39.72
C PHE A 638 9.87 20.41 -39.83
N ALA A 639 9.44 19.64 -38.82
CA ALA A 639 9.63 18.19 -38.83
C ALA A 639 8.73 17.52 -39.89
N GLU A 640 9.26 16.88 -40.93
CA GLU A 640 8.43 16.06 -41.84
C GLU A 640 8.46 14.58 -41.46
N TYR A 641 7.30 13.92 -41.44
CA TYR A 641 7.24 12.50 -41.09
C TYR A 641 6.08 11.80 -41.77
N LYS A 642 6.18 10.47 -41.90
CA LYS A 642 5.18 9.64 -42.59
C LYS A 642 5.02 8.31 -41.84
N ALA A 643 4.37 8.40 -40.68
CA ALA A 643 3.74 7.38 -39.81
C ALA A 643 3.54 7.98 -38.40
N ALA A 644 2.94 7.27 -37.44
CA ALA A 644 2.82 7.76 -36.07
C ALA A 644 4.16 7.72 -35.34
N TYR A 645 4.55 8.83 -34.71
CA TYR A 645 5.60 8.81 -33.69
C TYR A 645 5.11 8.00 -32.51
N SER A 646 5.89 7.00 -32.11
CA SER A 646 5.69 6.23 -30.90
C SER A 646 6.93 6.33 -30.04
N GLY A 647 6.74 6.18 -28.73
CA GLY A 647 7.85 6.01 -27.81
C GLY A 647 8.44 7.31 -27.27
N GLY A 648 9.29 7.12 -26.26
CA GLY A 648 9.88 8.15 -25.42
C GLY A 648 10.23 7.53 -24.08
N ARG A 649 11.29 8.02 -23.44
CA ARG A 649 11.80 7.47 -22.17
C ARG A 649 12.18 8.58 -21.24
N CYS A 650 11.86 8.46 -19.96
CA CYS A 650 12.40 9.38 -18.98
C CYS A 650 13.80 8.93 -18.55
N MET A 651 14.70 9.89 -18.37
CA MET A 651 15.95 9.72 -17.65
C MET A 651 15.89 10.44 -16.30
N ARG A 652 16.60 9.89 -15.32
CA ARG A 652 16.60 10.35 -13.92
C ARG A 652 18.02 10.41 -13.37
N PHE A 653 18.17 11.16 -12.29
CA PHE A 653 19.46 11.46 -11.68
C PHE A 653 19.36 11.16 -10.19
N LYS A 654 20.08 10.14 -9.71
CA LYS A 654 20.17 9.82 -8.29
C LYS A 654 21.51 10.32 -7.76
#